data_AF-A0A0M9F3H9-F1
#
_entry.id   AF-A0A0M9F3H9-F1
#
_cell.length_a   1.000
_cell.length_b   1.000
_cell.length_c   1.000
_cell.angle_alpha   90.00
_cell.angle_beta   90.00
_cell.angle_gamma   90.00
#
_symmetry.space_group_name_H-M   'P 1'
#
loop_
_entity.id
_entity.type
_entity.pdbx_description
1 polymer ?
#
loop_
_entity_poly.entity_id
_entity_poly.type
_entity_poly.pdbx_seq_one_letter_code
_entity_poly.pdbx_strand_id
1 'polypeptide(L)'
;MRRVVVTGLGAITPLGVGVKRTWTRLLNGECGIVSVADLEPQARWKELTSTVSGLVPSGEGEGRWRASDWLSANEQRRMSKFTQYAIAASDMALKDAGWEPKSEEQLEATGVCLGSGIGNLDEIYDTSLVHHKDGYKKVSPLFVPKILINMAAGHIAMKYGFQGPNHAATTACTTGAHSIGDASRFISMGDADIMVAGGSESCIHPLTFAGFGRARSLSTAYNNDPTASCRPFDADRNGFVVSEGAAVLVLEELEHAKARGARIYAEIKGYGCSGDAYHMTAPREDGRGAFLAMKKALKNAGVKPSNIDYINAHATATNVGDAAETSAIRRLMLGEEGHQKESDITVSSTKGAVGHLLGAAGAIEALFSVLAIHEGVVPATLNLQKPGVGAAFNFVPNAAQKRDVGVAVSNSFGFGVRHDLVHDVKTYNSFTLSPFPGSSQVNFPSETKTPNKRIQKMACESCRTQARSVLRAAMRAGASRVSAPTTRNFLPPAASIISRRNFSNSSSRSLLQGIGKSMAEPYRVLGATEQLFKASSKAADYHITEKERKEDHVKLAEDGEEIGHSLNPESPWHHIFKLPPTFSTWSHVTMLHLYLINTRIRCFDREGFHNWQHQLTDHFFFECEKKMHIDHHITSSALRQRYLKDIFVQWRGLLLAYDEGLIKGDAMLASAIWRNLFKGSPDADPRALLAIVGWMRSTLLQFEAVSDNNLPAQLPAIMAKPVDVFWTRLEKQLGGQQEDSIPASEPVKEAEAMPAEPAKVSTN
;
A
#
# COMPACT_ATOMS: atom_id res chain seq x y z
N MET A 1 -15.26 2.49 11.57
CA MET A 1 -14.88 2.24 10.17
C MET A 1 -16.11 1.77 9.44
N ARG A 2 -16.32 2.23 8.19
CA ARG A 2 -17.44 1.80 7.35
C ARG A 2 -17.22 0.37 6.87
N ARG A 3 -18.29 -0.34 6.51
CA ARG A 3 -18.22 -1.73 6.03
C ARG A 3 -18.06 -1.72 4.51
N VAL A 4 -17.22 -2.61 3.98
CA VAL A 4 -16.89 -2.64 2.56
C VAL A 4 -17.34 -3.97 1.95
N VAL A 5 -18.09 -3.88 0.85
CA VAL A 5 -18.62 -5.03 0.11
C VAL A 5 -18.10 -5.04 -1.32
N VAL A 6 -18.09 -6.23 -1.93
CA VAL A 6 -17.81 -6.43 -3.35
C VAL A 6 -19.14 -6.44 -4.10
N THR A 7 -19.33 -5.51 -5.04
CA THR A 7 -20.59 -5.37 -5.79
C THR A 7 -20.47 -5.70 -7.27
N GLY A 8 -19.27 -5.72 -7.85
CA GLY A 8 -19.05 -6.15 -9.24
C GLY A 8 -17.68 -6.76 -9.49
N LEU A 9 -17.60 -7.66 -10.47
CA LEU A 9 -16.42 -8.46 -10.81
C LEU A 9 -16.06 -8.37 -12.30
N GLY A 10 -14.77 -8.27 -12.62
CA GLY A 10 -14.25 -8.28 -13.99
C GLY A 10 -12.92 -9.03 -14.09
N ALA A 11 -12.75 -9.86 -15.13
CA ALA A 11 -11.58 -10.72 -15.27
C ALA A 11 -11.17 -10.95 -16.73
N ILE A 12 -9.86 -10.95 -16.97
CA ILE A 12 -9.19 -11.35 -18.21
C ILE A 12 -8.07 -12.30 -17.80
N THR A 13 -8.15 -13.55 -18.23
CA THR A 13 -7.23 -14.61 -17.78
C THR A 13 -6.81 -15.52 -18.93
N PRO A 14 -5.85 -16.45 -18.72
CA PRO A 14 -5.57 -17.51 -19.67
C PRO A 14 -6.74 -18.49 -19.91
N LEU A 15 -7.72 -18.55 -19.00
CA LEU A 15 -8.97 -19.26 -19.23
C LEU A 15 -9.97 -18.45 -20.08
N GLY A 16 -9.64 -17.22 -20.42
CA GLY A 16 -10.37 -16.36 -21.35
C GLY A 16 -10.82 -15.03 -20.74
N VAL A 17 -11.55 -14.28 -21.55
CA VAL A 17 -12.17 -13.02 -21.16
C VAL A 17 -13.53 -13.29 -20.51
N GLY A 18 -13.79 -12.62 -19.39
CA GLY A 18 -15.05 -12.65 -18.67
C GLY A 18 -15.05 -13.56 -17.44
N VAL A 19 -15.69 -13.09 -16.36
CA VAL A 19 -15.75 -13.75 -15.05
C VAL A 19 -16.41 -15.12 -15.14
N LYS A 20 -17.64 -15.19 -15.69
CA LYS A 20 -18.40 -16.44 -15.82
C LYS A 20 -17.60 -17.51 -16.59
N ARG A 21 -16.98 -17.12 -17.71
CA ARG A 21 -16.17 -18.05 -18.54
C ARG A 21 -14.96 -18.55 -17.76
N THR A 22 -14.19 -17.63 -17.16
CA THR A 22 -13.03 -17.97 -16.34
C THR A 22 -13.41 -18.94 -15.21
N TRP A 23 -14.48 -18.63 -14.46
CA TRP A 23 -14.93 -19.43 -13.33
C TRP A 23 -15.42 -20.83 -13.74
N THR A 24 -16.25 -20.93 -14.78
CA THR A 24 -16.72 -22.25 -15.27
C THR A 24 -15.56 -23.13 -15.70
N ARG A 25 -14.60 -22.60 -16.46
CA ARG A 25 -13.43 -23.35 -16.93
C ARG A 25 -12.50 -23.75 -15.77
N LEU A 26 -12.33 -22.88 -14.77
CA LEU A 26 -11.56 -23.18 -13.56
C LEU A 26 -12.19 -24.33 -12.75
N LEU A 27 -13.51 -24.32 -12.55
CA LEU A 27 -14.20 -25.39 -11.83
C LEU A 27 -14.21 -26.73 -12.61
N ASN A 28 -14.21 -26.67 -13.94
CA ASN A 28 -14.04 -27.83 -14.81
C ASN A 28 -12.61 -28.40 -14.82
N GLY A 29 -11.65 -27.75 -14.16
CA GLY A 29 -10.25 -28.16 -14.12
C GLY A 29 -9.48 -27.90 -15.43
N GLU A 30 -9.95 -26.98 -16.27
CA GLU A 30 -9.24 -26.59 -17.48
C GLU A 30 -7.98 -25.77 -17.16
N CYS A 31 -6.95 -25.90 -18.00
CA CYS A 31 -5.69 -25.17 -17.87
C CYS A 31 -5.51 -24.20 -19.05
N GLY A 32 -5.07 -22.98 -18.76
CA GLY A 32 -4.71 -21.96 -19.75
C GLY A 32 -3.20 -21.82 -19.99
N ILE A 33 -2.39 -22.72 -19.44
CA ILE A 33 -0.94 -22.74 -19.66
C ILE A 33 -0.63 -23.41 -21.01
N VAL A 34 0.16 -22.73 -21.84
CA VAL A 34 0.57 -23.16 -23.19
C VAL A 34 2.07 -22.98 -23.40
N SER A 35 2.62 -23.53 -24.48
CA SER A 35 4.00 -23.23 -24.88
C SER A 35 4.10 -21.84 -25.50
N VAL A 36 5.21 -21.15 -25.21
CA VAL A 36 5.62 -19.88 -25.86
C VAL A 36 6.82 -20.06 -26.81
N ALA A 37 7.36 -21.27 -26.95
CA ALA A 37 8.55 -21.54 -27.75
C ALA A 37 8.41 -21.11 -29.23
N ASP A 38 7.20 -21.23 -29.77
CA ASP A 38 6.89 -20.96 -31.18
C ASP A 38 6.36 -19.54 -31.43
N LEU A 39 6.37 -18.65 -30.42
CA LEU A 39 5.94 -17.26 -30.60
C LEU A 39 6.96 -16.47 -31.43
N GLU A 40 6.51 -15.75 -32.45
CA GLU A 40 7.40 -14.96 -33.28
C GLU A 40 7.92 -13.68 -32.57
N PRO A 41 9.19 -13.29 -32.77
CA PRO A 41 10.22 -14.00 -33.52
C PRO A 41 10.80 -15.19 -32.73
N GLN A 42 10.65 -16.42 -33.24
CA GLN A 42 11.04 -17.67 -32.54
C GLN A 42 12.49 -17.65 -32.01
N ALA A 43 13.39 -16.97 -32.72
CA ALA A 43 14.78 -16.82 -32.32
C ALA A 43 14.99 -16.22 -30.91
N ARG A 44 14.05 -15.40 -30.41
CA ARG A 44 14.14 -14.84 -29.04
C ARG A 44 13.79 -15.84 -27.94
N TRP A 45 13.11 -16.95 -28.25
CA TRP A 45 12.68 -17.97 -27.27
C TRP A 45 13.64 -19.16 -27.17
N LYS A 46 14.58 -19.27 -28.11
CA LYS A 46 15.68 -20.24 -28.05
C LYS A 46 16.57 -19.95 -26.84
N GLU A 47 17.21 -21.00 -26.32
CA GLU A 47 18.11 -20.96 -25.14
C GLU A 47 17.45 -20.61 -23.78
N LEU A 48 16.17 -20.23 -23.76
CA LEU A 48 15.44 -20.04 -22.50
C LEU A 48 15.20 -21.37 -21.78
N THR A 49 15.38 -21.39 -20.46
CA THR A 49 15.22 -22.60 -19.64
C THR A 49 13.76 -23.00 -19.42
N SER A 50 12.84 -22.05 -19.56
CA SER A 50 11.39 -22.23 -19.45
C SER A 50 10.73 -21.63 -20.69
N THR A 51 9.78 -22.36 -21.28
CA THR A 51 9.03 -21.95 -22.48
C THR A 51 7.53 -22.20 -22.31
N VAL A 52 7.02 -22.12 -21.07
CA VAL A 52 5.59 -22.32 -20.73
C VAL A 52 5.00 -21.08 -20.08
N SER A 53 3.76 -20.74 -20.43
CA SER A 53 3.11 -19.52 -19.96
C SER A 53 1.58 -19.59 -19.93
N GLY A 54 0.96 -18.91 -18.98
CA GLY A 54 -0.45 -18.54 -19.05
C GLY A 54 -0.64 -17.36 -20.01
N LEU A 55 -1.14 -17.63 -21.23
CA LEU A 55 -1.44 -16.59 -22.22
C LEU A 55 -2.92 -16.27 -22.25
N VAL A 56 -3.28 -14.99 -22.28
CA VAL A 56 -4.67 -14.59 -22.52
C VAL A 56 -5.02 -14.95 -23.98
N PRO A 57 -6.00 -15.85 -24.22
CA PRO A 57 -6.26 -16.36 -25.55
C PRO A 57 -6.79 -15.23 -26.43
N SER A 58 -6.09 -14.89 -27.50
CA SER A 58 -6.36 -13.72 -28.34
C SER A 58 -6.91 -14.10 -29.72
N GLY A 59 -7.55 -13.15 -30.40
CA GLY A 59 -8.07 -13.31 -31.77
C GLY A 59 -9.58 -13.47 -31.86
N GLU A 60 -10.07 -13.92 -33.02
CA GLU A 60 -11.51 -14.06 -33.29
C GLU A 60 -12.15 -15.22 -32.48
N GLY A 61 -13.36 -14.99 -31.99
CA GLY A 61 -14.17 -15.96 -31.25
C GLY A 61 -14.61 -15.49 -29.86
N GLU A 62 -15.63 -16.13 -29.30
CA GLU A 62 -16.19 -15.79 -27.98
C GLU A 62 -15.17 -16.05 -26.85
N GLY A 63 -15.03 -15.09 -25.92
CA GLY A 63 -14.15 -15.21 -24.76
C GLY A 63 -12.66 -15.09 -25.07
N ARG A 64 -12.30 -14.65 -26.28
CA ARG A 64 -10.93 -14.28 -26.67
C ARG A 64 -10.71 -12.78 -26.54
N TRP A 65 -9.45 -12.39 -26.35
CA TRP A 65 -9.04 -11.00 -26.24
C TRP A 65 -8.90 -10.34 -27.62
N ARG A 66 -9.55 -9.18 -27.74
CA ARG A 66 -9.46 -8.24 -28.85
C ARG A 66 -9.59 -6.81 -28.33
N ALA A 67 -8.52 -6.03 -28.37
CA ALA A 67 -8.55 -4.66 -27.84
C ALA A 67 -9.63 -3.75 -28.50
N SER A 68 -10.06 -4.07 -29.73
CA SER A 68 -11.17 -3.41 -30.43
C SER A 68 -12.50 -3.41 -29.69
N ASP A 69 -12.71 -4.36 -28.80
CA ASP A 69 -14.03 -4.61 -28.22
C ASP A 69 -14.29 -3.68 -27.00
N TRP A 70 -13.25 -2.99 -26.52
CA TRP A 70 -13.30 -2.04 -25.39
C TRP A 70 -12.66 -0.67 -25.68
N LEU A 71 -11.87 -0.55 -26.75
CA LEU A 71 -11.01 0.61 -27.03
C LEU A 71 -10.97 0.95 -28.54
N SER A 72 -11.05 2.24 -28.87
CA SER A 72 -10.80 2.73 -30.23
C SER A 72 -9.34 2.52 -30.66
N ALA A 73 -9.10 2.51 -31.97
CA ALA A 73 -7.75 2.39 -32.53
C ALA A 73 -6.77 3.52 -32.09
N ASN A 74 -7.28 4.67 -31.64
CA ASN A 74 -6.45 5.74 -31.07
C ASN A 74 -6.06 5.45 -29.61
N GLU A 75 -6.99 4.94 -28.81
CA GLU A 75 -6.72 4.54 -27.41
C GLU A 75 -5.74 3.37 -27.35
N GLN A 76 -5.93 2.34 -28.19
CA GLN A 76 -5.03 1.19 -28.27
C GLN A 76 -3.56 1.59 -28.52
N ARG A 77 -3.31 2.60 -29.36
CA ARG A 77 -1.95 3.12 -29.64
C ARG A 77 -1.35 3.90 -28.48
N ARG A 78 -2.18 4.45 -27.60
CA ARG A 78 -1.78 5.27 -26.44
C ARG A 78 -1.55 4.44 -25.18
N MET A 79 -2.12 3.24 -25.10
CA MET A 79 -2.14 2.40 -23.90
C MET A 79 -1.28 1.15 -24.07
N SER A 80 -0.53 0.81 -23.02
CA SER A 80 0.16 -0.47 -22.87
C SER A 80 -0.83 -1.64 -22.73
N LYS A 81 -0.44 -2.86 -23.13
CA LYS A 81 -1.34 -4.04 -23.12
C LYS A 81 -1.92 -4.34 -21.72
N PHE A 82 -1.15 -4.16 -20.64
CA PHE A 82 -1.69 -4.26 -19.27
C PHE A 82 -2.73 -3.17 -18.97
N THR A 83 -2.54 -1.93 -19.42
CA THR A 83 -3.56 -0.88 -19.29
C THR A 83 -4.83 -1.23 -20.06
N GLN A 84 -4.70 -1.81 -21.26
CA GLN A 84 -5.86 -2.24 -22.06
C GLN A 84 -6.67 -3.33 -21.34
N TYR A 85 -5.98 -4.33 -20.76
CA TYR A 85 -6.62 -5.35 -19.91
C TYR A 85 -7.31 -4.72 -18.69
N ALA A 86 -6.65 -3.80 -17.99
CA ALA A 86 -7.21 -3.13 -16.82
C ALA A 86 -8.52 -2.38 -17.12
N ILE A 87 -8.58 -1.64 -18.24
CA ILE A 87 -9.78 -0.92 -18.66
C ILE A 87 -10.91 -1.89 -19.00
N ALA A 88 -10.62 -2.95 -19.76
CA ALA A 88 -11.63 -3.94 -20.15
C ALA A 88 -12.15 -4.75 -18.94
N ALA A 89 -11.29 -5.10 -17.98
CA ALA A 89 -11.70 -5.71 -16.73
C ALA A 89 -12.52 -4.75 -15.85
N SER A 90 -12.16 -3.47 -15.80
CA SER A 90 -12.94 -2.44 -15.08
C SER A 90 -14.31 -2.21 -15.71
N ASP A 91 -14.39 -2.21 -17.04
CA ASP A 91 -15.64 -2.09 -17.79
C ASP A 91 -16.61 -3.25 -17.46
N MET A 92 -16.10 -4.48 -17.38
CA MET A 92 -16.88 -5.64 -16.94
C MET A 92 -17.31 -5.51 -15.47
N ALA A 93 -16.42 -5.10 -14.57
CA ALA A 93 -16.70 -4.98 -13.15
C ALA A 93 -17.74 -3.88 -12.84
N LEU A 94 -17.65 -2.73 -13.50
CA LEU A 94 -18.61 -1.62 -13.37
C LEU A 94 -20.00 -2.00 -13.90
N LYS A 95 -20.06 -2.71 -15.03
CA LYS A 95 -21.32 -3.25 -15.58
C LYS A 95 -21.96 -4.29 -14.66
N ASP A 96 -21.17 -5.20 -14.09
CA ASP A 96 -21.65 -6.20 -13.12
C ASP A 96 -22.13 -5.55 -11.80
N ALA A 97 -21.46 -4.48 -11.35
CA ALA A 97 -21.90 -3.67 -10.22
C ALA A 97 -23.17 -2.83 -10.51
N GLY A 98 -23.52 -2.62 -11.78
CA GLY A 98 -24.52 -1.64 -12.19
C GLY A 98 -24.17 -0.22 -11.73
N TRP A 99 -22.89 0.15 -11.73
CA TRP A 99 -22.42 1.48 -11.33
C TRP A 99 -22.07 2.34 -12.54
N GLU A 100 -22.92 3.32 -12.81
CA GLU A 100 -22.70 4.36 -13.80
C GLU A 100 -22.97 5.73 -13.17
N PRO A 101 -21.98 6.37 -12.53
CA PRO A 101 -22.17 7.66 -11.86
C PRO A 101 -22.57 8.75 -12.87
N LYS A 102 -23.52 9.60 -12.48
CA LYS A 102 -24.08 10.67 -13.34
C LYS A 102 -23.97 12.07 -12.73
N SER A 103 -23.85 12.20 -11.40
CA SER A 103 -23.61 13.47 -10.72
C SER A 103 -22.15 13.67 -10.33
N GLU A 104 -21.73 14.92 -10.16
CA GLU A 104 -20.37 15.27 -9.72
C GLU A 104 -20.00 14.58 -8.41
N GLU A 105 -20.90 14.62 -7.41
CA GLU A 105 -20.76 13.96 -6.11
C GLU A 105 -20.48 12.44 -6.26
N GLN A 106 -21.12 11.76 -7.20
CA GLN A 106 -20.86 10.33 -7.46
C GLN A 106 -19.51 10.09 -8.14
N LEU A 107 -19.01 11.05 -8.93
CA LEU A 107 -17.68 10.99 -9.55
C LEU A 107 -16.58 11.28 -8.52
N GLU A 108 -16.77 12.27 -7.65
CA GLU A 108 -15.91 12.57 -6.50
C GLU A 108 -15.86 11.40 -5.50
N ALA A 109 -16.99 10.75 -5.23
CA ALA A 109 -17.06 9.59 -4.34
C ALA A 109 -16.57 8.27 -4.96
N THR A 110 -16.26 8.24 -6.26
CA THR A 110 -15.70 7.06 -6.95
C THR A 110 -14.20 7.21 -7.18
N GLY A 111 -13.39 6.32 -6.60
CA GLY A 111 -11.94 6.25 -6.84
C GLY A 111 -11.49 5.00 -7.60
N VAL A 112 -10.18 4.92 -7.86
CA VAL A 112 -9.52 3.80 -8.55
C VAL A 112 -8.26 3.42 -7.80
N CYS A 113 -8.09 2.14 -7.48
CA CYS A 113 -6.84 1.60 -6.94
C CYS A 113 -6.39 0.39 -7.75
N LEU A 114 -5.56 0.60 -8.78
CA LEU A 114 -5.18 -0.47 -9.68
C LEU A 114 -3.68 -0.46 -9.99
N GLY A 115 -3.02 -1.56 -9.63
CA GLY A 115 -1.57 -1.71 -9.73
C GLY A 115 -1.10 -2.69 -10.81
N SER A 116 0.21 -2.70 -11.02
CA SER A 116 0.94 -3.69 -11.84
C SER A 116 2.26 -4.06 -11.17
N GLY A 117 2.72 -5.29 -11.38
CA GLY A 117 3.94 -5.81 -10.75
C GLY A 117 5.19 -5.33 -11.47
N ILE A 118 5.23 -5.48 -12.80
CA ILE A 118 6.34 -4.98 -13.65
C ILE A 118 5.88 -4.02 -14.77
N GLY A 119 4.58 -3.90 -15.02
CA GLY A 119 4.03 -2.94 -15.97
C GLY A 119 4.18 -3.40 -17.43
N ASN A 120 4.95 -2.66 -18.23
CA ASN A 120 5.10 -2.91 -19.67
C ASN A 120 6.58 -3.03 -20.05
N LEU A 121 7.12 -4.26 -19.96
CA LEU A 121 8.51 -4.52 -20.32
C LEU A 121 8.78 -4.37 -21.82
N ASP A 122 7.81 -4.71 -22.68
CA ASP A 122 7.93 -4.66 -24.15
C ASP A 122 8.25 -3.24 -24.61
N GLU A 123 7.44 -2.25 -24.22
CA GLU A 123 7.63 -0.86 -24.66
C GLU A 123 8.91 -0.24 -24.07
N ILE A 124 9.33 -0.65 -22.86
CA ILE A 124 10.63 -0.26 -22.31
C ILE A 124 11.76 -0.79 -23.20
N TYR A 125 11.76 -2.09 -23.50
CA TYR A 125 12.79 -2.74 -24.29
C TYR A 125 12.85 -2.23 -25.74
N ASP A 126 11.73 -2.24 -26.45
CA ASP A 126 11.68 -1.83 -27.85
C ASP A 126 12.00 -0.33 -28.01
N THR A 127 11.57 0.53 -27.08
CA THR A 127 11.96 1.95 -27.09
C THR A 127 13.43 2.14 -26.78
N SER A 128 14.03 1.34 -25.88
CA SER A 128 15.49 1.36 -25.66
C SER A 128 16.27 0.97 -26.92
N LEU A 129 15.81 -0.03 -27.67
CA LEU A 129 16.43 -0.39 -28.96
C LEU A 129 16.32 0.73 -30.00
N VAL A 130 15.12 1.32 -30.14
CA VAL A 130 14.89 2.46 -31.06
C VAL A 130 15.75 3.67 -30.67
N HIS A 131 15.85 3.98 -29.37
CA HIS A 131 16.70 5.06 -28.89
C HIS A 131 18.18 4.82 -29.16
N HIS A 132 18.67 3.60 -28.91
CA HIS A 132 20.06 3.23 -29.15
C HIS A 132 20.43 3.27 -30.64
N LYS A 133 19.55 2.78 -31.51
CA LYS A 133 19.80 2.67 -32.95
C LYS A 133 19.58 3.99 -33.70
N ASP A 134 18.46 4.65 -33.45
CA ASP A 134 17.96 5.76 -34.28
C ASP A 134 17.90 7.10 -33.51
N GLY A 135 18.28 7.11 -32.23
CA GLY A 135 18.47 8.30 -31.41
C GLY A 135 17.20 8.91 -30.78
N TYR A 136 17.40 9.97 -30.00
CA TYR A 136 16.36 10.68 -29.25
C TYR A 136 15.09 11.00 -30.07
N LYS A 137 15.24 11.48 -31.31
CA LYS A 137 14.11 11.94 -32.15
C LYS A 137 13.15 10.83 -32.59
N LYS A 138 13.46 9.55 -32.36
CA LYS A 138 12.56 8.42 -32.65
C LYS A 138 11.80 7.90 -31.43
N VAL A 139 12.13 8.36 -30.23
CA VAL A 139 11.37 8.02 -29.01
C VAL A 139 9.98 8.64 -29.09
N SER A 140 8.95 7.83 -28.86
CA SER A 140 7.55 8.30 -28.86
C SER A 140 7.30 9.28 -27.71
N PRO A 141 6.60 10.42 -27.93
CA PRO A 141 6.13 11.28 -26.84
C PRO A 141 5.22 10.56 -25.83
N LEU A 142 4.62 9.43 -26.23
CA LEU A 142 3.77 8.59 -25.39
C LEU A 142 4.56 7.54 -24.58
N PHE A 143 5.89 7.47 -24.72
CA PHE A 143 6.73 6.50 -24.02
C PHE A 143 6.51 6.53 -22.50
N VAL A 144 6.67 7.70 -21.87
CA VAL A 144 6.53 7.84 -20.41
C VAL A 144 5.11 7.47 -19.94
N PRO A 145 4.01 7.99 -20.51
CA PRO A 145 2.65 7.53 -20.18
C PRO A 145 2.40 6.03 -20.36
N LYS A 146 3.07 5.35 -21.29
CA LYS A 146 2.86 3.91 -21.51
C LYS A 146 3.56 2.99 -20.52
N ILE A 147 4.66 3.45 -19.91
CA ILE A 147 5.49 2.62 -19.00
C ILE A 147 5.16 2.85 -17.52
N LEU A 148 4.49 3.97 -17.18
CA LEU A 148 4.09 4.29 -15.82
C LEU A 148 3.00 3.34 -15.30
N ILE A 149 3.28 2.64 -14.21
CA ILE A 149 2.37 1.63 -13.61
C ILE A 149 1.01 2.24 -13.24
N ASN A 150 0.99 3.45 -12.69
CA ASN A 150 -0.23 4.14 -12.28
C ASN A 150 -1.13 4.57 -13.44
N MET A 151 -0.66 4.50 -14.70
CA MET A 151 -1.47 4.91 -15.85
C MET A 151 -2.61 3.95 -16.15
N ALA A 152 -2.60 2.71 -15.65
CA ALA A 152 -3.78 1.87 -15.70
C ALA A 152 -4.93 2.45 -14.86
N ALA A 153 -4.67 2.85 -13.61
CA ALA A 153 -5.65 3.58 -12.78
C ALA A 153 -6.00 4.95 -13.39
N GLY A 154 -5.01 5.69 -13.89
CA GLY A 154 -5.20 6.97 -14.57
C GLY A 154 -6.12 6.90 -15.80
N HIS A 155 -5.97 5.88 -16.65
CA HIS A 155 -6.82 5.69 -17.82
C HIS A 155 -8.23 5.23 -17.48
N ILE A 156 -8.43 4.44 -16.42
CA ILE A 156 -9.77 4.11 -15.91
C ILE A 156 -10.45 5.40 -15.41
N ALA A 157 -9.77 6.20 -14.58
CA ALA A 157 -10.30 7.46 -14.08
C ALA A 157 -10.67 8.43 -15.22
N MET A 158 -9.77 8.62 -16.20
CA MET A 158 -10.05 9.45 -17.39
C MET A 158 -11.20 8.92 -18.26
N LYS A 159 -11.40 7.59 -18.37
CA LYS A 159 -12.45 7.00 -19.21
C LYS A 159 -13.85 7.18 -18.60
N TYR A 160 -13.96 7.04 -17.28
CA TYR A 160 -15.26 7.07 -16.58
C TYR A 160 -15.51 8.38 -15.81
N GLY A 161 -14.56 9.32 -15.80
CA GLY A 161 -14.67 10.61 -15.12
C GLY A 161 -14.50 10.55 -13.61
N PHE A 162 -13.94 9.48 -13.05
CA PHE A 162 -13.78 9.29 -11.61
C PHE A 162 -12.77 10.28 -11.00
N GLN A 163 -13.15 10.93 -9.90
CA GLN A 163 -12.39 12.02 -9.27
C GLN A 163 -11.99 11.74 -7.81
N GLY A 164 -12.42 10.60 -7.25
CA GLY A 164 -11.97 10.12 -5.95
C GLY A 164 -10.50 9.65 -5.95
N PRO A 165 -10.05 8.96 -4.88
CA PRO A 165 -8.67 8.51 -4.72
C PRO A 165 -8.17 7.72 -5.94
N ASN A 166 -7.18 8.27 -6.65
CA ASN A 166 -6.53 7.63 -7.79
C ASN A 166 -5.15 7.12 -7.35
N HIS A 167 -5.06 5.81 -7.14
CA HIS A 167 -3.90 5.16 -6.53
C HIS A 167 -3.45 3.93 -7.33
N ALA A 168 -2.18 3.56 -7.18
CA ALA A 168 -1.62 2.36 -7.76
C ALA A 168 -0.54 1.79 -6.84
N ALA A 169 -0.80 0.59 -6.30
CA ALA A 169 0.23 -0.17 -5.60
C ALA A 169 1.22 -0.75 -6.62
N THR A 170 2.47 -0.96 -6.21
CA THR A 170 3.41 -1.84 -6.91
C THR A 170 4.33 -2.51 -5.90
N THR A 171 4.19 -3.83 -5.80
CA THR A 171 4.73 -4.67 -4.71
C THR A 171 4.99 -6.09 -5.25
N ALA A 172 5.48 -6.18 -6.48
CA ALA A 172 5.61 -7.44 -7.22
C ALA A 172 4.28 -8.24 -7.20
N CYS A 173 4.34 -9.50 -6.78
CA CYS A 173 3.22 -10.44 -6.86
C CYS A 173 2.04 -10.14 -5.92
N THR A 174 2.21 -9.25 -4.92
CA THR A 174 1.12 -8.88 -4.00
C THR A 174 0.36 -7.62 -4.43
N THR A 175 0.70 -7.05 -5.58
CA THR A 175 0.18 -5.76 -6.06
C THR A 175 -1.35 -5.71 -6.10
N GLY A 176 -2.01 -6.62 -6.81
CA GLY A 176 -3.48 -6.65 -6.90
C GLY A 176 -4.16 -6.89 -5.55
N ALA A 177 -3.50 -7.61 -4.65
CA ALA A 177 -4.01 -7.83 -3.30
C ALA A 177 -3.91 -6.55 -2.45
N HIS A 178 -2.77 -5.83 -2.45
CA HIS A 178 -2.67 -4.52 -1.80
C HIS A 178 -3.67 -3.53 -2.38
N SER A 179 -3.82 -3.47 -3.71
CA SER A 179 -4.77 -2.56 -4.36
C SER A 179 -6.20 -2.74 -3.87
N ILE A 180 -6.67 -3.98 -3.69
CA ILE A 180 -7.99 -4.27 -3.09
C ILE A 180 -8.04 -3.85 -1.61
N GLY A 181 -6.96 -4.06 -0.87
CA GLY A 181 -6.92 -3.78 0.57
C GLY A 181 -6.83 -2.29 0.90
N ASP A 182 -6.01 -1.56 0.17
CA ASP A 182 -5.87 -0.10 0.30
C ASP A 182 -7.14 0.59 -0.20
N ALA A 183 -7.78 0.10 -1.27
CA ALA A 183 -9.15 0.50 -1.66
C ALA A 183 -10.18 0.27 -0.53
N SER A 184 -10.16 -0.89 0.12
CA SER A 184 -11.04 -1.15 1.29
C SER A 184 -10.74 -0.19 2.45
N ARG A 185 -9.49 0.27 2.60
CA ARG A 185 -9.14 1.28 3.60
C ARG A 185 -9.69 2.66 3.24
N PHE A 186 -9.52 3.13 2.01
CA PHE A 186 -10.11 4.40 1.56
C PHE A 186 -11.63 4.44 1.82
N ILE A 187 -12.36 3.36 1.49
CA ILE A 187 -13.80 3.28 1.78
C ILE A 187 -14.08 3.24 3.29
N SER A 188 -13.36 2.41 4.05
CA SER A 188 -13.62 2.24 5.48
C SER A 188 -13.29 3.48 6.33
N MET A 189 -12.42 4.37 5.82
CA MET A 189 -12.01 5.63 6.44
C MET A 189 -12.84 6.86 6.03
N GLY A 190 -13.47 6.85 4.85
CA GLY A 190 -14.33 7.94 4.36
C GLY A 190 -13.84 8.65 3.10
N ASP A 191 -12.75 8.20 2.48
CA ASP A 191 -12.11 8.87 1.34
C ASP A 191 -12.80 8.61 -0.01
N ALA A 192 -13.64 7.57 -0.09
CA ALA A 192 -14.43 7.19 -1.27
C ALA A 192 -15.62 6.32 -0.84
N ASP A 193 -16.74 6.36 -1.56
CA ASP A 193 -17.84 5.40 -1.34
C ASP A 193 -17.72 4.17 -2.23
N ILE A 194 -17.12 4.33 -3.42
CA ILE A 194 -16.83 3.25 -4.36
C ILE A 194 -15.36 3.31 -4.80
N MET A 195 -14.73 2.15 -4.92
CA MET A 195 -13.38 2.00 -5.46
C MET A 195 -13.34 0.90 -6.51
N VAL A 196 -12.88 1.24 -7.73
CA VAL A 196 -12.51 0.25 -8.74
C VAL A 196 -11.11 -0.26 -8.41
N ALA A 197 -11.00 -1.49 -7.91
CA ALA A 197 -9.78 -2.00 -7.30
C ALA A 197 -9.28 -3.31 -7.92
N GLY A 198 -7.97 -3.48 -8.09
CA GLY A 198 -7.43 -4.74 -8.62
C GLY A 198 -6.00 -4.64 -9.14
N GLY A 199 -5.66 -5.52 -10.09
CA GLY A 199 -4.33 -5.57 -10.67
C GLY A 199 -4.34 -6.06 -12.12
N SER A 200 -3.34 -5.63 -12.88
CA SER A 200 -3.14 -6.05 -14.28
C SER A 200 -1.67 -6.26 -14.60
N GLU A 201 -1.38 -7.26 -15.45
CA GLU A 201 -0.02 -7.59 -15.88
C GLU A 201 -0.01 -8.03 -17.36
N SER A 202 1.03 -7.65 -18.09
CA SER A 202 1.30 -8.07 -19.47
C SER A 202 2.80 -8.31 -19.63
N CYS A 203 3.31 -9.35 -18.99
CA CYS A 203 4.74 -9.59 -18.79
C CYS A 203 5.36 -10.62 -19.76
N ILE A 204 4.64 -11.04 -20.81
CA ILE A 204 5.06 -12.13 -21.71
C ILE A 204 6.11 -11.65 -22.72
N HIS A 205 7.36 -11.54 -22.24
CA HIS A 205 8.51 -11.13 -23.03
C HIS A 205 9.71 -12.05 -22.74
N PRO A 206 10.54 -12.42 -23.73
CA PRO A 206 11.74 -13.24 -23.53
C PRO A 206 12.68 -12.76 -22.41
N LEU A 207 12.79 -11.45 -22.16
CA LEU A 207 13.56 -10.93 -21.02
C LEU A 207 12.95 -11.25 -19.66
N THR A 208 11.62 -11.35 -19.54
CA THR A 208 10.94 -11.81 -18.31
C THR A 208 11.34 -13.25 -18.01
N PHE A 209 11.30 -14.11 -19.04
CA PHE A 209 11.68 -15.52 -18.95
C PHE A 209 13.16 -15.71 -18.65
N ALA A 210 14.03 -14.93 -19.30
CA ALA A 210 15.46 -14.90 -19.00
C ALA A 210 15.71 -14.45 -17.55
N GLY A 211 15.08 -13.36 -17.09
CA GLY A 211 15.25 -12.83 -15.74
C GLY A 211 14.85 -13.84 -14.66
N PHE A 212 13.60 -14.31 -14.67
CA PHE A 212 13.13 -15.29 -13.68
C PHE A 212 13.76 -16.69 -13.86
N GLY A 213 14.12 -17.08 -15.08
CA GLY A 213 14.85 -18.31 -15.37
C GLY A 213 16.27 -18.31 -14.80
N ARG A 214 17.00 -17.19 -14.92
CA ARG A 214 18.31 -16.98 -14.28
C ARG A 214 18.21 -16.89 -12.76
N ALA A 215 17.10 -16.36 -12.24
CA ALA A 215 16.76 -16.41 -10.81
C ALA A 215 16.28 -17.81 -10.33
N ARG A 216 16.26 -18.82 -11.22
CA ARG A 216 15.82 -20.21 -10.95
C ARG A 216 14.40 -20.30 -10.34
N SER A 217 13.52 -19.37 -10.72
CA SER A 217 12.16 -19.28 -10.16
C SER A 217 11.09 -19.95 -11.04
N LEU A 218 11.40 -20.24 -12.31
CA LEU A 218 10.45 -20.78 -13.29
C LEU A 218 10.45 -22.30 -13.36
N SER A 219 9.30 -22.87 -13.69
CA SER A 219 9.14 -24.28 -14.06
C SER A 219 9.93 -24.58 -15.33
N THR A 220 10.84 -25.56 -15.28
CA THR A 220 11.72 -25.95 -16.40
C THR A 220 11.60 -27.42 -16.82
N ALA A 221 10.94 -28.26 -16.01
CA ALA A 221 10.90 -29.71 -16.24
C ALA A 221 9.80 -30.15 -17.22
N TYR A 222 8.80 -29.27 -17.44
CA TYR A 222 7.55 -29.58 -18.14
C TYR A 222 7.34 -28.71 -19.38
N ASN A 223 8.42 -28.26 -20.04
CA ASN A 223 8.31 -27.46 -21.27
C ASN A 223 7.56 -28.20 -22.39
N ASN A 224 7.63 -29.54 -22.41
CA ASN A 224 6.94 -30.41 -23.36
C ASN A 224 5.50 -30.78 -22.94
N ASP A 225 5.10 -30.46 -21.71
CA ASP A 225 3.72 -30.60 -21.20
C ASP A 225 3.35 -29.33 -20.42
N PRO A 226 2.95 -28.26 -21.13
CA PRO A 226 2.60 -27.00 -20.48
C PRO A 226 1.49 -27.15 -19.45
N THR A 227 0.54 -28.07 -19.66
CA THR A 227 -0.60 -28.25 -18.75
C THR A 227 -0.19 -28.83 -17.40
N ALA A 228 0.84 -29.68 -17.35
CA ALA A 228 1.38 -30.26 -16.12
C ALA A 228 2.47 -29.41 -15.42
N SER A 229 2.79 -28.24 -15.97
CA SER A 229 3.99 -27.46 -15.61
C SER A 229 3.88 -26.62 -14.33
N CYS A 230 2.67 -26.21 -13.92
CA CYS A 230 2.41 -25.59 -12.62
C CYS A 230 1.65 -26.57 -11.72
N ARG A 231 2.29 -26.99 -10.63
CA ARG A 231 1.80 -28.02 -9.70
C ARG A 231 2.00 -27.62 -8.24
N PRO A 232 1.18 -26.68 -7.71
CA PRO A 232 1.32 -26.20 -6.34
C PRO A 232 1.25 -27.34 -5.32
N PHE A 233 2.06 -27.26 -4.26
CA PHE A 233 2.21 -28.26 -3.19
C PHE A 233 2.71 -29.66 -3.59
N ASP A 234 2.79 -29.99 -4.89
CA ASP A 234 3.20 -31.31 -5.36
C ASP A 234 4.69 -31.59 -5.08
N ALA A 235 5.07 -32.86 -4.90
CA ALA A 235 6.43 -33.28 -4.64
C ALA A 235 7.40 -32.98 -5.79
N ASP A 236 6.93 -32.99 -7.04
CA ASP A 236 7.75 -32.78 -8.22
C ASP A 236 7.69 -31.34 -8.75
N ARG A 237 7.24 -30.39 -7.91
CA ARG A 237 7.18 -28.95 -8.23
C ARG A 237 8.59 -28.36 -8.35
N ASN A 238 8.83 -27.54 -9.37
CA ASN A 238 10.17 -27.00 -9.63
C ASN A 238 10.22 -25.53 -10.05
N GLY A 239 9.15 -24.76 -9.85
CA GLY A 239 9.09 -23.34 -10.16
C GLY A 239 7.71 -22.91 -10.65
N PHE A 240 7.50 -21.60 -10.74
CA PHE A 240 6.24 -21.03 -11.21
C PHE A 240 6.18 -20.88 -12.72
N VAL A 241 4.98 -20.65 -13.24
CA VAL A 241 4.74 -20.40 -14.67
C VAL A 241 4.30 -18.94 -14.83
N VAL A 242 5.00 -18.16 -15.65
CA VAL A 242 4.66 -16.75 -15.91
C VAL A 242 3.29 -16.66 -16.60
N SER A 243 2.46 -15.69 -16.23
CA SER A 243 1.18 -15.43 -16.89
C SER A 243 0.87 -13.94 -17.03
N GLU A 244 0.01 -13.61 -17.98
CA GLU A 244 -0.62 -12.30 -18.13
C GLU A 244 -2.12 -12.30 -17.82
N GLY A 245 -2.70 -11.11 -17.65
CA GLY A 245 -4.14 -10.91 -17.43
C GLY A 245 -4.45 -9.74 -16.49
N ALA A 246 -5.73 -9.60 -16.14
CA ALA A 246 -6.22 -8.60 -15.20
C ALA A 246 -7.41 -9.12 -14.40
N ALA A 247 -7.56 -8.64 -13.17
CA ALA A 247 -8.76 -8.81 -12.37
C ALA A 247 -9.09 -7.53 -11.62
N VAL A 248 -10.38 -7.19 -11.61
CA VAL A 248 -10.92 -5.96 -11.03
C VAL A 248 -12.19 -6.28 -10.25
N LEU A 249 -12.30 -5.70 -9.06
CA LEU A 249 -13.45 -5.74 -8.19
C LEU A 249 -13.96 -4.30 -8.03
N VAL A 250 -15.27 -4.11 -8.06
CA VAL A 250 -15.90 -2.88 -7.54
C VAL A 250 -16.13 -3.10 -6.05
N LEU A 251 -15.41 -2.33 -5.23
CA LEU A 251 -15.62 -2.26 -3.79
C LEU A 251 -16.52 -1.07 -3.46
N GLU A 252 -17.38 -1.23 -2.48
CA GLU A 252 -18.43 -0.26 -2.17
C GLU A 252 -18.76 -0.21 -0.68
N GLU A 253 -19.16 0.96 -0.18
CA GLU A 253 -19.68 1.13 1.17
C GLU A 253 -21.02 0.37 1.32
N LEU A 254 -21.19 -0.38 2.41
CA LEU A 254 -22.31 -1.30 2.57
C LEU A 254 -23.69 -0.65 2.53
N GLU A 255 -23.89 0.48 3.21
CA GLU A 255 -25.18 1.15 3.25
C GLU A 255 -25.45 1.91 1.94
N HIS A 256 -24.42 2.43 1.27
CA HIS A 256 -24.52 2.92 -0.13
C HIS A 256 -24.98 1.81 -1.08
N ALA A 257 -24.32 0.63 -1.04
CA ALA A 257 -24.69 -0.54 -1.84
C ALA A 257 -26.14 -0.97 -1.62
N LYS A 258 -26.59 -1.03 -0.35
CA LYS A 258 -27.99 -1.31 -0.01
C LYS A 258 -28.95 -0.25 -0.52
N ALA A 259 -28.62 1.03 -0.35
CA ALA A 259 -29.50 2.15 -0.71
C ALA A 259 -29.82 2.16 -2.20
N ARG A 260 -28.87 1.80 -3.06
CA ARG A 260 -29.09 1.64 -4.52
C ARG A 260 -29.55 0.24 -4.96
N GLY A 261 -29.74 -0.70 -4.03
CA GLY A 261 -30.16 -2.08 -4.34
C GLY A 261 -29.11 -2.91 -5.07
N ALA A 262 -27.82 -2.64 -4.83
CA ALA A 262 -26.72 -3.37 -5.47
C ALA A 262 -26.71 -4.87 -5.12
N ARG A 263 -26.26 -5.70 -6.09
CA ARG A 263 -25.86 -7.08 -5.78
C ARG A 263 -24.61 -7.02 -4.89
N ILE A 264 -24.63 -7.75 -3.79
CA ILE A 264 -23.47 -7.93 -2.91
C ILE A 264 -23.00 -9.37 -3.04
N TYR A 265 -21.75 -9.57 -3.43
CA TYR A 265 -21.12 -10.89 -3.50
C TYR A 265 -20.60 -11.34 -2.14
N ALA A 266 -19.83 -10.48 -1.47
CA ALA A 266 -19.24 -10.73 -0.15
C ALA A 266 -18.81 -9.42 0.55
N GLU A 267 -18.48 -9.50 1.84
CA GLU A 267 -17.89 -8.39 2.62
C GLU A 267 -16.37 -8.58 2.76
N ILE A 268 -15.58 -7.53 2.51
CA ILE A 268 -14.15 -7.50 2.86
C ILE A 268 -14.05 -7.19 4.36
N LYS A 269 -13.72 -8.19 5.17
CA LYS A 269 -13.66 -8.06 6.64
C LYS A 269 -12.31 -7.58 7.14
N GLY A 270 -11.24 -8.12 6.56
CA GLY A 270 -9.90 -7.97 7.09
C GLY A 270 -8.84 -7.89 6.01
N TYR A 271 -7.85 -7.05 6.27
CA TYR A 271 -6.71 -6.81 5.39
C TYR A 271 -5.46 -6.71 6.26
N GLY A 272 -4.49 -7.59 6.03
CA GLY A 272 -3.28 -7.69 6.83
C GLY A 272 -2.04 -7.73 5.95
N CYS A 273 -1.07 -6.85 6.24
CA CYS A 273 0.22 -6.79 5.54
C CYS A 273 1.42 -6.90 6.51
N SER A 274 2.53 -7.50 6.09
CA SER A 274 3.77 -7.57 6.89
C SER A 274 5.01 -7.75 6.04
N GLY A 275 6.16 -7.22 6.50
CA GLY A 275 7.49 -7.42 5.89
C GLY A 275 8.19 -8.70 6.37
N ASP A 276 8.78 -9.48 5.46
CA ASP A 276 9.62 -10.65 5.82
C ASP A 276 11.02 -10.26 6.36
N ALA A 277 11.53 -9.09 5.96
CA ALA A 277 12.82 -8.50 6.37
C ALA A 277 14.01 -9.49 6.36
N TYR A 278 14.12 -10.29 5.29
CA TYR A 278 15.03 -11.44 5.24
C TYR A 278 15.90 -11.50 3.97
N HIS A 279 15.31 -11.76 2.80
CA HIS A 279 16.03 -11.89 1.53
C HIS A 279 15.23 -11.24 0.40
N MET A 280 15.91 -10.85 -0.70
CA MET A 280 15.28 -10.12 -1.81
C MET A 280 14.28 -10.98 -2.61
N THR A 281 14.51 -12.29 -2.71
CA THR A 281 13.69 -13.21 -3.53
C THR A 281 13.33 -14.50 -2.82
N ALA A 282 13.97 -14.82 -1.70
CA ALA A 282 13.78 -16.08 -1.01
C ALA A 282 12.85 -15.87 0.20
N PRO A 283 11.78 -16.66 0.35
CA PRO A 283 10.94 -16.60 1.53
C PRO A 283 11.72 -17.15 2.74
N ARG A 284 11.45 -16.61 3.93
CA ARG A 284 11.83 -17.30 5.17
C ARG A 284 11.19 -18.70 5.23
N GLU A 285 11.99 -19.72 5.52
CA GLU A 285 11.53 -21.12 5.67
C GLU A 285 10.48 -21.28 6.78
N ASP A 286 10.57 -20.46 7.84
CA ASP A 286 9.62 -20.44 8.96
C ASP A 286 8.25 -19.80 8.63
N GLY A 287 8.08 -19.29 7.40
CA GLY A 287 6.86 -18.64 6.94
C GLY A 287 6.46 -17.40 7.75
N ARG A 288 7.40 -16.77 8.50
CA ARG A 288 7.05 -15.77 9.52
C ARG A 288 6.28 -14.58 8.98
N GLY A 289 6.66 -14.02 7.83
CA GLY A 289 5.94 -12.93 7.20
C GLY A 289 4.51 -13.33 6.83
N ALA A 290 4.34 -14.42 6.05
CA ALA A 290 3.03 -15.00 5.72
C ALA A 290 2.12 -15.22 6.95
N PHE A 291 2.68 -15.76 8.04
CA PHE A 291 1.97 -15.93 9.31
C PHE A 291 1.52 -14.58 9.93
N LEU A 292 2.38 -13.55 9.88
CA LEU A 292 2.05 -12.22 10.40
C LEU A 292 0.97 -11.52 9.56
N ALA A 293 0.98 -11.69 8.24
CA ALA A 293 -0.06 -11.17 7.35
C ALA A 293 -1.42 -11.78 7.63
N MET A 294 -1.51 -13.12 7.59
CA MET A 294 -2.72 -13.86 7.96
C MET A 294 -3.21 -13.44 9.35
N LYS A 295 -2.35 -13.47 10.37
CA LYS A 295 -2.71 -13.09 11.75
C LYS A 295 -3.23 -11.65 11.85
N LYS A 296 -2.67 -10.70 11.09
CA LYS A 296 -3.15 -9.31 11.06
C LYS A 296 -4.51 -9.19 10.36
N ALA A 297 -4.73 -9.90 9.26
CA ALA A 297 -5.99 -9.86 8.54
C ALA A 297 -7.15 -10.39 9.40
N LEU A 298 -6.98 -11.57 10.02
CA LEU A 298 -7.96 -12.15 10.93
C LEU A 298 -8.23 -11.25 12.15
N LYS A 299 -7.17 -10.65 12.72
CA LYS A 299 -7.31 -9.67 13.80
C LYS A 299 -8.15 -8.45 13.37
N ASN A 300 -7.93 -7.96 12.16
CA ASN A 300 -8.67 -6.80 11.63
C ASN A 300 -10.13 -7.18 11.28
N ALA A 301 -10.38 -8.41 10.85
CA ALA A 301 -11.71 -8.95 10.61
C ALA A 301 -12.51 -9.28 11.89
N GLY A 302 -11.82 -9.50 13.01
CA GLY A 302 -12.43 -10.05 14.23
C GLY A 302 -12.80 -11.53 14.09
N VAL A 303 -12.05 -12.28 13.28
CA VAL A 303 -12.31 -13.69 12.93
C VAL A 303 -11.29 -14.59 13.61
N LYS A 304 -11.74 -15.74 14.12
CA LYS A 304 -10.88 -16.79 14.71
C LYS A 304 -10.36 -17.73 13.62
N PRO A 305 -9.15 -18.31 13.72
CA PRO A 305 -8.65 -19.25 12.72
C PRO A 305 -9.58 -20.46 12.48
N SER A 306 -10.22 -20.98 13.54
CA SER A 306 -11.24 -22.04 13.45
C SER A 306 -12.50 -21.69 12.63
N ASN A 307 -12.75 -20.40 12.34
CA ASN A 307 -13.91 -19.96 11.55
C ASN A 307 -13.59 -19.78 10.05
N ILE A 308 -12.40 -20.15 9.58
CA ILE A 308 -12.01 -20.06 8.17
C ILE A 308 -12.32 -21.38 7.49
N ASP A 309 -13.13 -21.33 6.44
CA ASP A 309 -13.62 -22.50 5.71
C ASP A 309 -12.73 -22.86 4.51
N TYR A 310 -12.04 -21.85 3.95
CA TYR A 310 -11.23 -21.98 2.74
C TYR A 310 -10.04 -20.99 2.71
N ILE A 311 -8.88 -21.46 2.23
CA ILE A 311 -7.71 -20.64 1.92
C ILE A 311 -7.38 -20.77 0.43
N ASN A 312 -7.48 -19.66 -0.32
CA ASN A 312 -6.85 -19.55 -1.64
C ASN A 312 -5.39 -19.14 -1.45
N ALA A 313 -4.48 -20.09 -1.69
CA ALA A 313 -3.08 -19.97 -1.36
C ALA A 313 -2.27 -19.18 -2.41
N HIS A 314 -1.18 -18.59 -1.94
CA HIS A 314 -0.19 -18.00 -2.85
C HIS A 314 0.55 -19.08 -3.65
N ALA A 315 0.75 -20.27 -3.09
CA ALA A 315 1.54 -21.40 -3.58
C ALA A 315 1.74 -21.43 -5.10
N THR A 316 2.96 -21.15 -5.51
CA THR A 316 3.36 -20.87 -6.89
C THR A 316 4.00 -22.08 -7.58
N ALA A 317 3.91 -23.27 -6.98
CA ALA A 317 4.67 -24.47 -7.37
C ALA A 317 6.19 -24.31 -7.16
N THR A 318 6.58 -23.52 -6.16
CA THR A 318 8.00 -23.35 -5.77
C THR A 318 8.33 -24.20 -4.54
N ASN A 319 9.55 -24.73 -4.48
CA ASN A 319 9.94 -25.64 -3.40
C ASN A 319 9.89 -24.98 -2.02
N VAL A 320 10.54 -23.83 -1.87
CA VAL A 320 10.62 -23.09 -0.59
C VAL A 320 9.33 -22.30 -0.30
N GLY A 321 8.71 -21.69 -1.33
CA GLY A 321 7.52 -20.85 -1.17
C GLY A 321 6.30 -21.63 -0.67
N ASP A 322 5.93 -22.70 -1.37
CA ASP A 322 4.77 -23.53 -1.02
C ASP A 322 4.95 -24.19 0.36
N ALA A 323 6.19 -24.55 0.74
CA ALA A 323 6.51 -25.11 2.05
C ALA A 323 6.42 -24.06 3.18
N ALA A 324 6.98 -22.86 2.95
CA ALA A 324 6.91 -21.75 3.91
C ALA A 324 5.47 -21.28 4.14
N GLU A 325 4.65 -21.22 3.09
CA GLU A 325 3.21 -20.95 3.20
C GLU A 325 2.49 -22.05 3.99
N THR A 326 2.73 -23.32 3.66
CA THR A 326 2.14 -24.46 4.37
C THR A 326 2.47 -24.42 5.86
N SER A 327 3.72 -24.09 6.21
CA SER A 327 4.18 -23.89 7.59
C SER A 327 3.45 -22.73 8.28
N ALA A 328 3.30 -21.59 7.60
CA ALA A 328 2.59 -20.43 8.12
C ALA A 328 1.10 -20.71 8.35
N ILE A 329 0.44 -21.40 7.40
CA ILE A 329 -0.96 -21.83 7.51
C ILE A 329 -1.09 -22.79 8.69
N ARG A 330 -0.30 -23.87 8.74
CA ARG A 330 -0.29 -24.84 9.85
C ARG A 330 -0.20 -24.15 11.21
N ARG A 331 0.78 -23.25 11.36
CA ARG A 331 1.05 -22.52 12.60
C ARG A 331 -0.11 -21.65 13.08
N LEU A 332 -0.86 -21.05 12.16
CA LEU A 332 -2.01 -20.21 12.50
C LEU A 332 -3.28 -21.04 12.71
N MET A 333 -3.53 -21.97 11.80
CA MET A 333 -4.77 -22.73 11.71
C MET A 333 -4.87 -23.85 12.75
N LEU A 334 -3.75 -24.37 13.26
CA LEU A 334 -3.68 -25.26 14.43
C LEU A 334 -3.20 -24.53 15.69
N GLY A 335 -3.14 -23.20 15.65
CA GLY A 335 -2.74 -22.38 16.78
C GLY A 335 -3.84 -22.23 17.82
N GLU A 336 -3.64 -21.27 18.73
CA GLU A 336 -4.69 -20.81 19.64
C GLU A 336 -5.94 -20.38 18.86
N GLU A 337 -7.12 -20.85 19.28
CA GLU A 337 -8.42 -20.67 18.59
C GLU A 337 -8.50 -21.29 17.18
N GLY A 338 -7.64 -22.26 16.85
CA GLY A 338 -7.60 -22.98 15.57
C GLY A 338 -8.42 -24.28 15.52
N HIS A 339 -8.35 -24.92 14.35
CA HIS A 339 -8.85 -26.27 14.08
C HIS A 339 -8.04 -27.33 14.84
N GLN A 340 -8.66 -28.46 15.13
CA GLN A 340 -8.03 -29.55 15.89
C GLN A 340 -7.23 -30.54 15.02
N LYS A 341 -7.51 -30.58 13.70
CA LYS A 341 -6.85 -31.50 12.75
C LYS A 341 -6.47 -30.77 11.47
N GLU A 342 -5.39 -31.24 10.85
CA GLU A 342 -4.95 -30.72 9.55
C GLU A 342 -5.98 -30.96 8.45
N SER A 343 -6.66 -32.11 8.47
CA SER A 343 -7.70 -32.49 7.50
C SER A 343 -8.86 -31.51 7.37
N ASP A 344 -9.11 -30.73 8.42
CA ASP A 344 -10.27 -29.83 8.51
C ASP A 344 -9.98 -28.52 7.74
N ILE A 345 -8.69 -28.18 7.59
CA ILE A 345 -8.18 -27.03 6.85
C ILE A 345 -8.26 -27.32 5.36
N THR A 346 -9.03 -26.50 4.62
CA THR A 346 -9.15 -26.60 3.16
C THR A 346 -8.37 -25.47 2.48
N VAL A 347 -7.46 -25.86 1.60
CA VAL A 347 -6.52 -24.96 0.91
C VAL A 347 -6.54 -25.31 -0.58
N SER A 348 -6.49 -24.35 -1.50
CA SER A 348 -6.16 -24.65 -2.90
C SER A 348 -5.25 -23.58 -3.50
N SER A 349 -4.59 -23.87 -4.62
CA SER A 349 -3.97 -22.83 -5.44
C SER A 349 -4.44 -22.95 -6.89
N THR A 350 -5.12 -21.89 -7.35
CA THR A 350 -5.66 -21.79 -8.72
C THR A 350 -4.58 -21.61 -9.79
N LYS A 351 -3.31 -21.44 -9.41
CA LYS A 351 -2.20 -21.17 -10.34
C LYS A 351 -1.86 -22.35 -11.25
N GLY A 352 -2.26 -23.58 -10.87
CA GLY A 352 -2.20 -24.72 -11.78
C GLY A 352 -3.08 -24.54 -13.04
N ALA A 353 -4.15 -23.76 -12.95
CA ALA A 353 -5.06 -23.47 -14.07
C ALA A 353 -4.70 -22.19 -14.83
N VAL A 354 -4.34 -21.11 -14.12
CA VAL A 354 -4.12 -19.77 -14.72
C VAL A 354 -2.65 -19.34 -14.77
N GLY A 355 -1.69 -20.16 -14.31
CA GLY A 355 -0.31 -19.72 -14.09
C GLY A 355 -0.20 -18.63 -13.01
N HIS A 356 0.90 -17.89 -12.99
CA HIS A 356 1.15 -16.81 -12.03
C HIS A 356 1.15 -15.44 -12.71
N LEU A 357 0.04 -14.71 -12.57
CA LEU A 357 -0.20 -13.40 -13.22
C LEU A 357 0.58 -12.23 -12.59
N LEU A 358 1.71 -12.50 -11.93
CA LEU A 358 2.54 -11.54 -11.17
C LEU A 358 1.70 -10.50 -10.40
N GLY A 359 1.71 -9.23 -10.79
CA GLY A 359 0.97 -8.17 -10.11
C GLY A 359 -0.56 -8.29 -10.12
N ALA A 360 -1.13 -9.02 -11.08
CA ALA A 360 -2.57 -9.30 -11.12
C ALA A 360 -2.99 -10.54 -10.32
N ALA A 361 -2.03 -11.37 -9.88
CA ALA A 361 -2.30 -12.65 -9.21
C ALA A 361 -3.21 -12.50 -7.98
N GLY A 362 -2.83 -11.61 -7.05
CA GLY A 362 -3.63 -11.36 -5.85
C GLY A 362 -5.03 -10.80 -6.08
N ALA A 363 -5.28 -10.14 -7.22
CA ALA A 363 -6.62 -9.67 -7.57
C ALA A 363 -7.50 -10.78 -8.14
N ILE A 364 -6.94 -11.68 -8.98
CA ILE A 364 -7.70 -12.83 -9.50
C ILE A 364 -7.95 -13.89 -8.41
N GLU A 365 -7.01 -14.06 -7.48
CA GLU A 365 -7.15 -14.90 -6.28
C GLU A 365 -8.27 -14.40 -5.35
N ALA A 366 -8.34 -13.09 -5.12
CA ALA A 366 -9.42 -12.47 -4.36
C ALA A 366 -10.78 -12.65 -5.07
N LEU A 367 -10.84 -12.45 -6.39
CA LEU A 367 -12.05 -12.68 -7.20
C LEU A 367 -12.53 -14.14 -7.11
N PHE A 368 -11.62 -15.12 -7.21
CA PHE A 368 -11.96 -16.53 -7.03
C PHE A 368 -12.40 -16.88 -5.60
N SER A 369 -11.87 -16.19 -4.58
CA SER A 369 -12.28 -16.37 -3.19
C SER A 369 -13.69 -15.80 -2.95
N VAL A 370 -14.01 -14.65 -3.54
CA VAL A 370 -15.35 -14.06 -3.55
C VAL A 370 -16.37 -14.97 -4.25
N LEU A 371 -16.00 -15.59 -5.38
CA LEU A 371 -16.86 -16.56 -6.07
C LEU A 371 -17.00 -17.88 -5.32
N ALA A 372 -15.96 -18.36 -4.63
CA ALA A 372 -16.04 -19.55 -3.80
C ALA A 372 -17.05 -19.39 -2.65
N ILE A 373 -17.08 -18.21 -2.03
CA ILE A 373 -18.10 -17.79 -1.08
C ILE A 373 -19.49 -17.72 -1.73
N HIS A 374 -19.60 -17.03 -2.87
CA HIS A 374 -20.89 -16.74 -3.49
C HIS A 374 -21.59 -17.99 -4.08
N GLU A 375 -20.83 -18.93 -4.63
CA GLU A 375 -21.35 -20.13 -5.31
C GLU A 375 -21.26 -21.41 -4.45
N GLY A 376 -20.56 -21.38 -3.32
CA GLY A 376 -20.39 -22.55 -2.43
C GLY A 376 -19.54 -23.68 -3.05
N VAL A 377 -18.48 -23.32 -3.79
CA VAL A 377 -17.57 -24.27 -4.46
C VAL A 377 -16.13 -23.77 -4.38
N VAL A 378 -15.21 -24.59 -3.88
CA VAL A 378 -13.77 -24.29 -3.85
C VAL A 378 -13.07 -24.86 -5.10
N PRO A 379 -12.27 -24.06 -5.84
CA PRO A 379 -11.48 -24.52 -6.98
C PRO A 379 -10.45 -25.60 -6.63
N ALA A 380 -10.03 -26.35 -7.65
CA ALA A 380 -9.00 -27.37 -7.52
C ALA A 380 -7.57 -26.80 -7.51
N THR A 381 -6.68 -27.44 -6.75
CA THR A 381 -5.24 -27.44 -7.04
C THR A 381 -4.98 -28.46 -8.15
N LEU A 382 -4.78 -27.98 -9.38
CA LEU A 382 -4.42 -28.86 -10.51
C LEU A 382 -3.00 -29.42 -10.37
N ASN A 383 -2.78 -30.57 -10.99
CA ASN A 383 -1.51 -31.30 -11.07
C ASN A 383 -0.95 -31.80 -9.73
N LEU A 384 -1.76 -31.79 -8.66
CA LEU A 384 -1.35 -32.31 -7.36
C LEU A 384 -1.58 -33.82 -7.31
N GLN A 385 -0.52 -34.59 -7.56
CA GLN A 385 -0.54 -36.06 -7.53
C GLN A 385 -0.03 -36.59 -6.19
N LYS A 386 1.02 -35.96 -5.64
CA LYS A 386 1.67 -36.37 -4.40
C LYS A 386 2.05 -35.13 -3.58
N PRO A 387 1.30 -34.79 -2.50
CA PRO A 387 1.66 -33.67 -1.62
C PRO A 387 3.09 -33.77 -1.09
N GLY A 388 3.88 -32.72 -1.33
CA GLY A 388 5.32 -32.62 -1.04
C GLY A 388 5.68 -31.47 -0.12
N VAL A 389 4.75 -31.08 0.76
CA VAL A 389 4.91 -30.01 1.77
C VAL A 389 4.71 -30.50 3.22
N GLY A 390 4.54 -31.81 3.41
CA GLY A 390 4.51 -32.44 4.73
C GLY A 390 3.29 -32.09 5.59
N ALA A 391 2.18 -31.63 5.00
CA ALA A 391 0.91 -31.37 5.69
C ALA A 391 -0.23 -32.23 5.13
N ALA A 392 -1.19 -32.54 6.00
CA ALA A 392 -2.37 -33.35 5.70
C ALA A 392 -3.64 -32.49 5.54
N PHE A 393 -3.50 -31.29 4.95
CA PHE A 393 -4.63 -30.43 4.61
C PHE A 393 -5.47 -31.03 3.48
N ASN A 394 -6.73 -30.64 3.39
CA ASN A 394 -7.51 -30.83 2.18
C ASN A 394 -7.04 -29.82 1.11
N PHE A 395 -6.03 -30.21 0.32
CA PHE A 395 -5.46 -29.38 -0.76
C PHE A 395 -6.33 -29.26 -2.03
N VAL A 396 -7.57 -29.77 -1.99
CA VAL A 396 -8.52 -29.82 -3.13
C VAL A 396 -7.86 -30.36 -4.42
N PRO A 397 -7.26 -31.58 -4.40
CA PRO A 397 -6.45 -32.07 -5.52
C PRO A 397 -7.30 -32.37 -6.76
N ASN A 398 -6.91 -31.78 -7.90
CA ASN A 398 -7.36 -32.04 -9.27
C ASN A 398 -8.86 -31.87 -9.62
N ALA A 399 -9.77 -31.82 -8.64
CA ALA A 399 -11.20 -31.62 -8.87
C ALA A 399 -11.79 -30.63 -7.86
N ALA A 400 -12.62 -29.70 -8.33
CA ALA A 400 -13.29 -28.72 -7.49
C ALA A 400 -14.26 -29.40 -6.50
N GLN A 401 -14.40 -28.84 -5.30
CA GLN A 401 -15.23 -29.41 -4.24
C GLN A 401 -16.37 -28.45 -3.86
N LYS A 402 -17.60 -28.97 -3.78
CA LYS A 402 -18.72 -28.22 -3.20
C LYS A 402 -18.52 -28.11 -1.69
N ARG A 403 -18.56 -26.89 -1.15
CA ARG A 403 -18.33 -26.59 0.27
C ARG A 403 -19.10 -25.32 0.64
N ASP A 404 -19.74 -25.31 1.80
CA ASP A 404 -20.26 -24.06 2.35
C ASP A 404 -19.06 -23.21 2.82
N VAL A 405 -18.90 -22.00 2.28
CA VAL A 405 -17.76 -21.13 2.55
C VAL A 405 -18.26 -19.83 3.15
N GLY A 406 -18.31 -19.79 4.49
CA GLY A 406 -18.66 -18.61 5.26
C GLY A 406 -17.53 -17.58 5.29
N VAL A 407 -16.28 -18.03 5.41
CA VAL A 407 -15.07 -17.19 5.39
C VAL A 407 -14.01 -17.79 4.47
N ALA A 408 -13.49 -16.97 3.55
CA ALA A 408 -12.33 -17.28 2.72
C ALA A 408 -11.16 -16.34 3.00
N VAL A 409 -9.95 -16.92 3.00
CA VAL A 409 -8.68 -16.20 3.12
C VAL A 409 -7.93 -16.28 1.79
N SER A 410 -7.58 -15.14 1.19
CA SER A 410 -6.80 -15.07 -0.05
C SER A 410 -5.38 -14.59 0.23
N ASN A 411 -4.39 -15.48 0.06
CA ASN A 411 -2.98 -15.22 0.34
C ASN A 411 -2.25 -14.74 -0.93
N SER A 412 -1.41 -13.71 -0.79
CA SER A 412 -0.42 -13.37 -1.82
C SER A 412 0.91 -12.98 -1.16
N PHE A 413 2.03 -13.48 -1.68
CA PHE A 413 3.40 -13.16 -1.25
C PHE A 413 4.22 -12.74 -2.49
N GLY A 414 5.26 -11.91 -2.34
CA GLY A 414 5.97 -11.33 -3.50
C GLY A 414 7.43 -11.00 -3.22
N PHE A 415 8.22 -10.81 -4.28
CA PHE A 415 9.64 -10.43 -4.18
C PHE A 415 9.84 -9.04 -3.55
N GLY A 416 11.06 -8.80 -3.07
CA GLY A 416 11.42 -7.68 -2.20
C GLY A 416 11.38 -8.09 -0.72
N VAL A 417 11.46 -7.10 0.17
CA VAL A 417 11.17 -7.29 1.61
C VAL A 417 9.71 -7.70 1.72
N ARG A 418 9.40 -9.01 1.65
CA ARG A 418 8.06 -9.47 1.22
C ARG A 418 6.98 -8.76 1.99
N HIS A 419 6.14 -8.03 1.28
CA HIS A 419 4.85 -7.65 1.82
C HIS A 419 3.93 -8.84 1.67
N ASP A 420 3.80 -9.65 2.71
CA ASP A 420 2.84 -10.74 2.71
C ASP A 420 1.43 -10.21 2.95
N LEU A 421 0.43 -10.76 2.26
CA LEU A 421 -0.95 -10.30 2.39
C LEU A 421 -1.97 -11.41 2.61
N VAL A 422 -3.01 -11.07 3.38
CA VAL A 422 -4.31 -11.73 3.38
C VAL A 422 -5.48 -10.75 3.25
N HIS A 423 -6.43 -11.12 2.39
CA HIS A 423 -7.83 -10.70 2.48
C HIS A 423 -8.65 -11.73 3.24
N ASP A 424 -9.33 -11.31 4.29
CA ASP A 424 -10.42 -12.05 4.93
C ASP A 424 -11.73 -11.56 4.33
N VAL A 425 -12.40 -12.44 3.60
CA VAL A 425 -13.65 -12.20 2.89
C VAL A 425 -14.73 -13.06 3.52
N LYS A 426 -15.89 -12.49 3.85
CA LYS A 426 -16.97 -13.19 4.57
C LYS A 426 -18.33 -13.07 3.88
N THR A 427 -19.15 -14.10 4.04
CA THR A 427 -20.57 -14.12 3.66
C THR A 427 -21.36 -12.95 4.26
N TYR A 428 -22.26 -12.39 3.46
CA TYR A 428 -23.29 -11.48 3.92
C TYR A 428 -24.61 -12.24 4.07
N ASN A 429 -25.01 -12.59 5.29
CA ASN A 429 -26.34 -13.14 5.56
C ASN A 429 -27.38 -12.02 5.44
N SER A 430 -28.14 -12.01 4.34
CA SER A 430 -29.41 -11.29 4.28
C SER A 430 -30.48 -12.07 5.06
N PHE A 431 -31.30 -11.35 5.83
CA PHE A 431 -32.51 -11.92 6.42
C PHE A 431 -33.50 -12.33 5.32
N THR A 432 -34.29 -13.35 5.61
CA THR A 432 -35.39 -13.86 4.78
C THR A 432 -36.29 -12.76 4.22
N LEU A 433 -36.41 -12.72 2.90
CA LEU A 433 -37.58 -12.16 2.21
C LEU A 433 -38.27 -13.29 1.45
N SER A 434 -39.54 -13.54 1.79
CA SER A 434 -40.40 -14.51 1.11
C SER A 434 -40.58 -14.14 -0.37
N PRO A 435 -40.73 -15.14 -1.27
CA PRO A 435 -40.81 -14.87 -2.70
C PRO A 435 -42.11 -14.16 -3.08
N PHE A 436 -42.00 -13.10 -3.90
CA PHE A 436 -43.13 -12.64 -4.73
C PHE A 436 -42.95 -13.13 -6.17
N PRO A 437 -44.02 -13.56 -6.85
CA PRO A 437 -43.91 -14.38 -8.05
C PRO A 437 -43.93 -13.54 -9.34
N GLY A 438 -43.15 -13.92 -10.35
CA GLY A 438 -43.30 -13.31 -11.68
C GLY A 438 -42.09 -13.33 -12.60
N SER A 439 -41.58 -14.50 -12.96
CA SER A 439 -40.93 -14.67 -14.26
C SER A 439 -40.98 -16.13 -14.71
N SER A 440 -41.73 -16.35 -15.79
CA SER A 440 -41.93 -17.62 -16.46
C SER A 440 -40.61 -18.23 -16.94
N GLN A 441 -40.38 -19.51 -16.64
CA GLN A 441 -39.32 -20.30 -17.26
C GLN A 441 -39.49 -20.33 -18.79
N VAL A 442 -38.49 -19.84 -19.51
CA VAL A 442 -38.36 -20.05 -20.96
C VAL A 442 -37.32 -21.14 -21.17
N ASN A 443 -37.78 -22.38 -21.28
CA ASN A 443 -36.94 -23.51 -21.68
C ASN A 443 -36.82 -23.54 -23.22
N PHE A 444 -35.58 -23.54 -23.72
CA PHE A 444 -35.31 -23.91 -25.12
C PHE A 444 -34.93 -25.40 -25.22
N PRO A 445 -35.30 -26.09 -26.31
CA PRO A 445 -35.33 -27.56 -26.34
C PRO A 445 -34.02 -28.19 -26.81
N SER A 446 -33.73 -29.40 -26.32
CA SER A 446 -32.79 -30.33 -26.94
C SER A 446 -33.53 -31.23 -27.95
N GLU A 447 -33.30 -31.02 -29.25
CA GLU A 447 -33.70 -31.99 -30.27
C GLU A 447 -32.65 -33.11 -30.39
N THR A 448 -33.02 -34.34 -30.04
CA THR A 448 -32.53 -35.55 -30.73
C THR A 448 -33.71 -36.46 -31.06
N LYS A 449 -33.93 -36.69 -32.35
CA LYS A 449 -35.03 -37.51 -32.88
C LYS A 449 -34.61 -38.97 -32.94
N THR A 450 -35.41 -39.89 -32.39
CA THR A 450 -36.14 -40.94 -33.16
C THR A 450 -36.95 -41.85 -32.22
N PRO A 451 -37.99 -42.58 -32.70
CA PRO A 451 -39.20 -42.83 -31.89
C PRO A 451 -39.51 -44.30 -31.60
N ASN A 452 -40.35 -44.57 -30.58
CA ASN A 452 -41.70 -45.12 -30.85
C ASN A 452 -42.61 -45.31 -29.63
N LYS A 453 -43.93 -45.25 -29.91
CA LYS A 453 -45.08 -45.72 -29.11
C LYS A 453 -45.32 -45.05 -27.73
N ARG A 454 -46.54 -45.00 -27.18
CA ARG A 454 -47.95 -44.91 -27.66
C ARG A 454 -48.80 -44.85 -26.38
N ILE A 455 -50.03 -44.33 -26.44
CA ILE A 455 -51.12 -44.49 -25.43
C ILE A 455 -50.91 -43.68 -24.13
N GLN A 456 -51.91 -43.15 -23.39
CA GLN A 456 -53.30 -42.66 -23.63
C GLN A 456 -53.84 -42.22 -22.25
N LYS A 457 -55.00 -41.52 -22.22
CA LYS A 457 -55.87 -41.23 -21.06
C LYS A 457 -55.37 -40.13 -20.11
N MET A 458 -56.21 -39.30 -19.47
CA MET A 458 -57.60 -38.82 -19.65
C MET A 458 -57.91 -38.06 -18.35
N ALA A 459 -58.56 -36.89 -18.47
CA ALA A 459 -59.61 -36.39 -17.56
C ALA A 459 -59.24 -36.04 -16.08
N CYS A 460 -59.95 -35.15 -15.36
CA CYS A 460 -61.06 -34.26 -15.73
C CYS A 460 -61.12 -33.01 -14.82
N GLU A 461 -61.70 -31.93 -15.35
CA GLU A 461 -62.60 -30.92 -14.74
C GLU A 461 -62.57 -30.60 -13.22
N SER A 462 -62.61 -29.30 -12.85
CA SER A 462 -63.87 -28.57 -12.54
C SER A 462 -63.70 -27.29 -11.69
N CYS A 463 -64.30 -26.17 -12.13
CA CYS A 463 -65.03 -25.08 -11.40
C CYS A 463 -64.57 -24.52 -10.01
N ARG A 464 -64.83 -23.28 -9.56
CA ARG A 464 -65.52 -22.05 -10.07
C ARG A 464 -65.28 -20.83 -9.10
N THR A 465 -65.42 -19.59 -9.61
CA THR A 465 -65.95 -18.29 -9.03
C THR A 465 -66.14 -18.07 -7.49
N GLN A 466 -66.14 -16.87 -6.85
CA GLN A 466 -66.40 -15.46 -7.25
C GLN A 466 -66.08 -14.38 -6.13
N ALA A 467 -65.74 -13.14 -6.54
CA ALA A 467 -66.25 -11.79 -6.09
C ALA A 467 -66.01 -11.06 -4.71
N ARG A 468 -65.58 -9.76 -4.81
CA ARG A 468 -66.01 -8.50 -4.10
C ARG A 468 -65.81 -8.35 -2.55
N SER A 469 -65.71 -7.17 -1.87
CA SER A 469 -65.55 -5.71 -2.19
C SER A 469 -65.38 -4.76 -0.94
N VAL A 470 -64.56 -3.68 -1.03
CA VAL A 470 -64.80 -2.23 -0.63
C VAL A 470 -65.00 -1.69 0.84
N LEU A 471 -64.10 -0.75 1.26
CA LEU A 471 -64.14 0.49 2.12
C LEU A 471 -64.79 0.65 3.55
N ARG A 472 -64.02 1.27 4.50
CA ARG A 472 -64.23 2.53 5.33
C ARG A 472 -63.24 2.59 6.55
N ALA A 473 -62.51 3.67 6.90
CA ALA A 473 -62.83 4.96 7.59
C ALA A 473 -63.27 4.83 9.09
N ALA A 474 -62.90 5.66 10.10
CA ALA A 474 -61.94 6.78 10.27
C ALA A 474 -61.75 7.22 11.78
N MET A 475 -60.70 7.99 12.11
CA MET A 475 -60.45 8.96 13.24
C MET A 475 -60.98 8.75 14.70
N ARG A 476 -60.13 9.04 15.73
CA ARG A 476 -60.14 10.31 16.54
C ARG A 476 -59.15 10.37 17.73
N ALA A 477 -58.66 11.60 18.01
CA ALA A 477 -58.08 12.17 19.27
C ALA A 477 -56.84 11.50 19.94
N GLY A 478 -55.89 12.21 20.59
CA GLY A 478 -55.61 13.65 20.66
C GLY A 478 -55.50 14.22 22.09
N ALA A 479 -54.28 14.47 22.62
CA ALA A 479 -53.98 15.40 23.74
C ALA A 479 -52.46 15.56 24.01
N SER A 480 -52.09 16.60 24.76
CA SER A 480 -50.74 16.85 25.32
C SER A 480 -50.88 17.40 26.77
N ARG A 481 -49.87 17.77 27.58
CA ARG A 481 -48.51 18.31 27.32
C ARG A 481 -47.70 18.31 28.65
N VAL A 482 -46.43 18.78 28.63
CA VAL A 482 -45.67 19.30 29.81
C VAL A 482 -45.06 18.24 30.76
N SER A 483 -44.23 18.67 31.73
CA SER A 483 -42.85 18.19 31.92
C SER A 483 -42.29 18.16 33.36
N ALA A 484 -41.37 17.21 33.62
CA ALA A 484 -40.20 17.28 34.55
C ALA A 484 -40.46 17.46 36.08
N PRO A 485 -39.43 17.37 36.97
CA PRO A 485 -38.18 16.59 36.95
C PRO A 485 -38.03 15.67 38.21
N THR A 486 -36.93 14.92 38.35
CA THR A 486 -36.50 14.42 39.68
C THR A 486 -34.98 14.23 39.77
N THR A 487 -34.37 14.72 40.84
CA THR A 487 -32.93 14.62 41.16
C THR A 487 -32.65 13.50 42.16
N ARG A 488 -31.47 12.86 42.06
CA ARG A 488 -30.83 12.15 43.19
C ARG A 488 -29.30 12.24 43.06
N ASN A 489 -28.65 12.70 44.12
CA ASN A 489 -27.19 12.79 44.24
C ASN A 489 -26.62 11.46 44.74
N PHE A 490 -25.46 11.07 44.22
CA PHE A 490 -24.47 10.24 44.93
C PHE A 490 -23.04 10.68 44.53
N LEU A 491 -22.12 10.62 45.48
CA LEU A 491 -20.73 11.08 45.36
C LEU A 491 -19.85 10.07 44.60
N PRO A 492 -18.74 10.50 43.96
CA PRO A 492 -17.87 9.63 43.18
C PRO A 492 -16.72 9.00 43.99
N PRO A 493 -16.22 7.81 43.61
CA PRO A 493 -14.91 7.31 44.03
C PRO A 493 -13.77 7.92 43.18
N ALA A 494 -12.54 7.88 43.70
CA ALA A 494 -11.41 8.64 43.17
C ALA A 494 -10.63 7.97 42.02
N ALA A 495 -10.14 8.84 41.13
CA ALA A 495 -8.90 8.74 40.35
C ALA A 495 -8.57 7.47 39.54
N SER A 496 -8.77 7.57 38.22
CA SER A 496 -7.73 7.19 37.26
C SER A 496 -7.58 8.31 36.22
N ILE A 497 -6.45 9.03 36.27
CA ILE A 497 -6.21 10.19 35.38
C ILE A 497 -5.71 9.67 34.03
N ILE A 498 -6.65 9.48 33.10
CA ILE A 498 -6.35 9.45 31.66
C ILE A 498 -6.86 10.77 31.09
N SER A 499 -5.95 11.71 30.88
CA SER A 499 -6.27 13.01 30.29
C SER A 499 -6.79 12.82 28.85
N ARG A 500 -8.08 13.10 28.64
CA ARG A 500 -8.64 13.23 27.29
C ARG A 500 -8.03 14.47 26.65
N ARG A 501 -7.37 14.31 25.50
CA ARG A 501 -6.89 15.42 24.67
C ARG A 501 -8.08 16.27 24.21
N ASN A 502 -8.31 17.39 24.88
CA ASN A 502 -9.26 18.41 24.43
C ASN A 502 -8.60 19.24 23.32
N PHE A 503 -8.74 18.81 22.07
CA PHE A 503 -8.53 19.71 20.93
C PHE A 503 -9.65 20.75 20.91
N SER A 504 -9.32 22.01 20.62
CA SER A 504 -10.28 23.10 20.63
C SER A 504 -11.26 23.01 19.47
N ASN A 505 -12.56 22.86 19.77
CA ASN A 505 -13.61 23.11 18.79
C ASN A 505 -13.66 24.60 18.44
N SER A 506 -13.06 25.00 17.32
CA SER A 506 -13.19 26.35 16.74
C SER A 506 -14.44 26.49 15.87
N SER A 507 -15.60 26.02 16.37
CA SER A 507 -16.90 26.21 15.70
C SER A 507 -17.39 27.66 15.82
N SER A 508 -16.95 28.49 14.88
CA SER A 508 -17.56 29.71 14.34
C SER A 508 -18.69 30.40 15.14
N ARG A 509 -18.46 31.66 15.55
CA ARG A 509 -19.52 32.69 15.66
C ARG A 509 -18.98 34.12 15.77
N SER A 510 -19.17 34.92 14.72
CA SER A 510 -19.63 36.31 14.82
C SER A 510 -20.18 36.75 13.47
N LEU A 511 -21.37 37.36 13.44
CA LEU A 511 -21.95 37.92 12.23
C LEU A 511 -21.32 39.30 11.91
N LEU A 512 -21.42 39.70 10.63
CA LEU A 512 -21.09 41.03 10.11
C LEU A 512 -19.61 41.48 10.18
N GLN A 513 -18.79 41.00 9.23
CA GLN A 513 -17.74 41.82 8.60
C GLN A 513 -17.42 41.26 7.20
N GLY A 514 -17.94 41.92 6.16
CA GLY A 514 -17.84 41.46 4.78
C GLY A 514 -16.58 41.93 4.05
N ILE A 515 -16.26 41.21 2.96
CA ILE A 515 -15.54 41.70 1.76
C ILE A 515 -14.03 42.01 1.93
N GLY A 516 -13.46 42.07 3.14
CA GLY A 516 -12.06 42.50 3.35
C GLY A 516 -10.95 41.43 3.46
N LYS A 517 -11.24 40.13 3.71
CA LYS A 517 -10.22 39.20 4.22
C LYS A 517 -9.36 38.43 3.18
N SER A 518 -9.92 38.09 2.01
CA SER A 518 -9.27 37.15 1.07
C SER A 518 -7.88 37.60 0.57
N MET A 519 -7.63 38.91 0.41
CA MET A 519 -6.28 39.40 0.06
C MET A 519 -5.38 39.67 1.28
N ALA A 520 -5.90 39.76 2.50
CA ALA A 520 -5.08 40.06 3.68
C ALA A 520 -4.41 38.81 4.28
N GLU A 521 -5.03 37.64 4.11
CA GLU A 521 -4.59 36.37 4.70
C GLU A 521 -3.20 35.91 4.19
N PRO A 522 -2.90 35.92 2.87
CA PRO A 522 -1.59 35.48 2.36
C PRO A 522 -0.42 36.35 2.86
N TYR A 523 -0.58 37.69 2.85
CA TYR A 523 0.44 38.60 3.37
C TYR A 523 0.65 38.45 4.88
N ARG A 524 -0.40 38.09 5.62
CA ARG A 524 -0.29 37.77 7.05
C ARG A 524 0.52 36.52 7.30
N VAL A 525 0.30 35.46 6.51
CA VAL A 525 1.07 34.21 6.58
C VAL A 525 2.53 34.44 6.17
N LEU A 526 2.79 35.20 5.10
CA LEU A 526 4.14 35.56 4.68
C LEU A 526 4.94 36.27 5.79
N GLY A 527 4.39 37.34 6.38
CA GLY A 527 5.07 38.07 7.47
C GLY A 527 5.21 37.25 8.77
N ALA A 528 4.21 36.42 9.10
CA ALA A 528 4.25 35.52 10.24
C ALA A 528 5.35 34.45 10.10
N THR A 529 5.43 33.81 8.94
CA THR A 529 6.45 32.79 8.65
C THR A 529 7.84 33.39 8.54
N GLU A 530 7.98 34.59 7.97
CA GLU A 530 9.25 35.33 7.93
C GLU A 530 9.75 35.66 9.35
N GLN A 531 8.85 36.12 10.25
CA GLN A 531 9.19 36.40 11.65
C GLN A 531 9.68 35.14 12.38
N LEU A 532 8.97 34.01 12.22
CA LEU A 532 9.34 32.74 12.84
C LEU A 532 10.63 32.16 12.26
N PHE A 533 10.83 32.28 10.96
CA PHE A 533 12.06 31.86 10.29
C PHE A 533 13.26 32.69 10.79
N LYS A 534 13.15 34.02 10.84
CA LYS A 534 14.19 34.92 11.39
C LYS A 534 14.48 34.71 12.88
N ALA A 535 13.55 34.16 13.65
CA ALA A 535 13.81 33.72 15.01
C ALA A 535 14.59 32.39 15.04
N SER A 536 14.26 31.47 14.15
CA SER A 536 14.87 30.14 14.02
C SER A 536 16.32 30.20 13.53
N SER A 537 16.60 31.04 12.53
CA SER A 537 17.91 31.13 11.88
C SER A 537 19.00 31.82 12.70
N LYS A 538 18.62 32.57 13.74
CA LYS A 538 19.55 33.31 14.62
C LYS A 538 20.33 32.44 15.60
N ALA A 539 19.83 31.22 15.88
CA ALA A 539 20.33 30.42 16.99
C ALA A 539 21.81 30.04 16.85
N ALA A 540 22.26 29.75 15.63
CA ALA A 540 23.66 29.43 15.31
C ALA A 540 24.13 30.24 14.08
N ASP A 541 23.77 31.53 14.03
CA ASP A 541 24.11 32.41 12.91
C ASP A 541 25.59 32.84 12.96
N TYR A 542 26.17 33.00 11.78
CA TYR A 542 27.59 33.22 11.55
C TYR A 542 27.81 34.02 10.26
N HIS A 543 29.01 34.57 10.09
CA HIS A 543 29.41 35.27 8.87
C HIS A 543 30.91 35.08 8.61
N ILE A 544 31.31 35.07 7.33
CA ILE A 544 32.72 35.08 6.89
C ILE A 544 32.98 36.47 6.33
N THR A 545 33.96 37.21 6.86
CA THR A 545 34.14 38.61 6.46
C THR A 545 34.73 38.72 5.05
N GLU A 546 34.31 39.75 4.29
CA GLU A 546 34.91 40.03 2.97
C GLU A 546 36.44 40.20 3.04
N LYS A 547 36.97 40.65 4.17
CA LYS A 547 38.41 40.85 4.37
C LYS A 547 39.13 39.50 4.41
N GLU A 548 38.69 38.58 5.26
CA GLU A 548 39.27 37.24 5.35
C GLU A 548 39.16 36.48 4.02
N ARG A 549 38.07 36.71 3.28
CA ARG A 549 37.86 36.14 1.97
C ARG A 549 38.79 36.72 0.89
N LYS A 550 39.08 38.02 0.92
CA LYS A 550 40.00 38.69 -0.02
C LYS A 550 41.47 38.43 0.29
N GLU A 551 41.79 38.11 1.55
CA GLU A 551 43.15 37.82 2.02
C GLU A 551 43.45 36.30 2.10
N ASP A 552 42.51 35.44 1.67
CA ASP A 552 42.60 33.97 1.73
C ASP A 552 42.89 33.42 3.15
N HIS A 553 42.34 34.08 4.16
CA HIS A 553 42.50 33.77 5.59
C HIS A 553 41.33 32.96 6.17
N VAL A 554 40.43 32.44 5.34
CA VAL A 554 39.26 31.66 5.79
C VAL A 554 39.73 30.31 6.33
N LYS A 555 39.41 30.01 7.59
CA LYS A 555 39.77 28.74 8.23
C LYS A 555 38.88 27.62 7.71
N LEU A 556 39.46 26.42 7.57
CA LEU A 556 38.73 25.20 7.23
C LEU A 556 38.63 24.27 8.44
N ALA A 557 37.52 23.57 8.55
CA ALA A 557 37.35 22.41 9.42
C ALA A 557 38.06 21.18 8.83
N GLU A 558 38.15 20.10 9.61
CA GLU A 558 38.81 18.85 9.20
C GLU A 558 38.17 18.19 7.96
N ASP A 559 36.87 18.43 7.73
CA ASP A 559 36.13 17.98 6.55
C ASP A 559 36.16 18.98 5.37
N GLY A 560 36.98 20.03 5.47
CA GLY A 560 37.13 21.07 4.45
C GLY A 560 36.03 22.13 4.44
N GLU A 561 35.11 22.13 5.42
CA GLU A 561 34.07 23.14 5.53
C GLU A 561 34.62 24.49 6.05
N GLU A 562 34.23 25.60 5.44
CA GLU A 562 34.68 26.94 5.83
C GLU A 562 34.07 27.39 7.17
N ILE A 563 34.94 27.84 8.08
CA ILE A 563 34.60 28.33 9.43
C ILE A 563 34.60 29.87 9.42
N GLY A 564 33.46 30.47 9.77
CA GLY A 564 33.34 31.92 9.97
C GLY A 564 33.41 32.35 11.43
N HIS A 565 32.79 33.49 11.74
CA HIS A 565 32.61 33.98 13.10
C HIS A 565 31.14 33.90 13.50
N SER A 566 30.86 33.40 14.70
CA SER A 566 29.50 33.42 15.24
C SER A 566 29.03 34.86 15.47
N LEU A 567 27.82 35.18 15.04
CA LEU A 567 27.16 36.45 15.33
C LEU A 567 26.59 36.50 16.76
N ASN A 568 26.59 35.37 17.48
CA ASN A 568 26.25 35.26 18.89
C ASN A 568 27.23 34.31 19.62
N PRO A 569 28.39 34.80 20.07
CA PRO A 569 29.41 33.97 20.74
C PRO A 569 28.89 33.23 21.98
N GLU A 570 27.95 33.83 22.71
CA GLU A 570 27.31 33.25 23.90
C GLU A 570 26.22 32.20 23.56
N SER A 571 26.00 31.90 22.28
CA SER A 571 25.03 30.89 21.87
C SER A 571 25.42 29.51 22.41
N PRO A 572 24.50 28.78 23.09
CA PRO A 572 24.76 27.42 23.57
C PRO A 572 25.26 26.46 22.47
N TRP A 573 24.87 26.68 21.22
CA TRP A 573 25.29 25.86 20.08
C TRP A 573 26.80 25.94 19.83
N HIS A 574 27.41 27.12 19.97
CA HIS A 574 28.85 27.31 19.80
C HIS A 574 29.61 27.23 21.13
N HIS A 575 29.10 27.87 22.18
CA HIS A 575 29.78 27.96 23.48
C HIS A 575 29.75 26.64 24.26
N ILE A 576 28.60 25.94 24.32
CA ILE A 576 28.43 24.72 25.14
C ILE A 576 28.68 23.47 24.29
N PHE A 577 27.97 23.34 23.17
CA PHE A 577 28.08 22.14 22.31
C PHE A 577 29.29 22.15 21.36
N LYS A 578 30.11 23.21 21.41
CA LYS A 578 31.37 23.37 20.65
C LYS A 578 31.22 23.20 19.13
N LEU A 579 30.02 23.44 18.59
CA LEU A 579 29.77 23.32 17.15
C LEU A 579 30.44 24.48 16.41
N PRO A 580 31.22 24.23 15.34
CA PRO A 580 31.91 25.30 14.64
C PRO A 580 30.91 26.20 13.89
N PRO A 581 31.17 27.51 13.78
CA PRO A 581 30.32 28.45 13.04
C PRO A 581 30.46 28.24 11.52
N THR A 582 29.77 27.23 11.01
CA THR A 582 29.76 26.80 9.59
C THR A 582 28.34 26.73 9.02
N PHE A 583 28.25 26.56 7.69
CA PHE A 583 26.98 26.41 6.98
C PHE A 583 26.18 25.18 7.44
N SER A 584 26.84 24.04 7.66
CA SER A 584 26.24 22.81 8.19
C SER A 584 25.65 23.04 9.57
N THR A 585 26.41 23.63 10.51
CA THR A 585 25.92 23.95 11.86
C THR A 585 24.69 24.86 11.79
N TRP A 586 24.76 25.98 11.07
CA TRP A 586 23.66 26.92 10.96
C TRP A 586 22.42 26.30 10.31
N SER A 587 22.58 25.60 9.19
CA SER A 587 21.45 25.02 8.43
C SER A 587 20.79 23.88 9.21
N HIS A 588 21.55 23.04 9.92
CA HIS A 588 21.00 21.96 10.74
C HIS A 588 20.34 22.47 12.02
N VAL A 589 20.89 23.48 12.71
CA VAL A 589 20.20 24.13 13.84
C VAL A 589 18.91 24.81 13.37
N THR A 590 18.94 25.50 12.22
CA THR A 590 17.74 26.14 11.66
C THR A 590 16.66 25.10 11.30
N MET A 591 17.04 24.00 10.63
CA MET A 591 16.14 22.88 10.34
C MET A 591 15.52 22.26 11.60
N LEU A 592 16.27 22.17 12.71
CA LEU A 592 15.77 21.68 13.98
C LEU A 592 14.64 22.56 14.54
N HIS A 593 14.80 23.88 14.49
CA HIS A 593 13.78 24.84 14.90
C HIS A 593 12.56 24.81 13.97
N LEU A 594 12.79 24.75 12.65
CA LEU A 594 11.71 24.65 11.66
C LEU A 594 10.92 23.35 11.79
N TYR A 595 11.54 22.23 12.18
CA TYR A 595 10.81 21.00 12.49
C TYR A 595 9.86 21.15 13.68
N LEU A 596 10.27 21.84 14.75
CA LEU A 596 9.40 22.10 15.91
C LEU A 596 8.18 22.94 15.50
N ILE A 597 8.39 23.97 14.67
CA ILE A 597 7.30 24.80 14.13
C ILE A 597 6.41 23.96 13.21
N ASN A 598 7.00 23.18 12.29
CA ASN A 598 6.28 22.31 11.35
C ASN A 598 5.36 21.33 12.09
N THR A 599 5.84 20.75 13.19
CA THR A 599 5.07 19.85 14.06
C THR A 599 3.84 20.56 14.67
N ARG A 600 3.95 21.84 15.02
CA ARG A 600 2.82 22.62 15.56
C ARG A 600 1.82 23.09 14.50
N ILE A 601 2.26 23.43 13.28
CA ILE A 601 1.36 23.85 12.20
C ILE A 601 0.64 22.68 11.52
N ARG A 602 1.07 21.42 11.73
CA ARG A 602 0.30 20.22 11.34
C ARG A 602 -1.07 20.13 12.03
N CYS A 603 -1.31 20.90 13.09
CA CYS A 603 -2.60 21.01 13.75
C CYS A 603 -3.56 22.00 13.06
N PHE A 604 -3.11 22.72 12.03
CA PHE A 604 -3.98 23.56 11.20
C PHE A 604 -4.85 22.72 10.26
N ASP A 605 -5.81 23.37 9.62
CA ASP A 605 -6.47 22.81 8.45
C ASP A 605 -5.46 22.56 7.30
N ARG A 606 -5.85 21.76 6.31
CA ARG A 606 -4.97 21.29 5.23
C ARG A 606 -4.39 22.44 4.38
N GLU A 607 -5.16 23.51 4.16
CA GLU A 607 -4.72 24.65 3.35
C GLU A 607 -3.77 25.55 4.16
N GLY A 608 -4.13 25.86 5.41
CA GLY A 608 -3.28 26.56 6.36
C GLY A 608 -1.93 25.85 6.58
N PHE A 609 -1.94 24.53 6.80
CA PHE A 609 -0.73 23.74 6.96
C PHE A 609 0.18 23.82 5.72
N HIS A 610 -0.34 23.54 4.53
CA HIS A 610 0.46 23.57 3.29
C HIS A 610 1.03 24.96 3.00
N ASN A 611 0.24 26.02 3.17
CA ASN A 611 0.68 27.39 2.92
C ASN A 611 1.83 27.78 3.88
N TRP A 612 1.67 27.55 5.19
CA TRP A 612 2.72 27.83 6.16
C TRP A 612 3.97 26.98 5.94
N GLN A 613 3.83 25.70 5.62
CA GLN A 613 4.96 24.81 5.34
C GLN A 613 5.73 25.25 4.09
N HIS A 614 5.03 25.67 3.03
CA HIS A 614 5.64 26.19 1.81
C HIS A 614 6.46 27.45 2.10
N GLN A 615 5.86 28.46 2.73
CA GLN A 615 6.54 29.72 3.04
C GLN A 615 7.76 29.53 3.96
N LEU A 616 7.66 28.71 5.00
CA LEU A 616 8.81 28.38 5.86
C LEU A 616 9.94 27.66 5.11
N THR A 617 9.60 26.86 4.09
CA THR A 617 10.57 26.20 3.22
C THR A 617 11.24 27.21 2.30
N ASP A 618 10.46 28.11 1.67
CA ASP A 618 10.99 29.16 0.78
C ASP A 618 11.98 30.08 1.51
N HIS A 619 11.63 30.56 2.72
CA HIS A 619 12.53 31.38 3.54
C HIS A 619 13.85 30.67 3.85
N PHE A 620 13.80 29.37 4.17
CA PHE A 620 15.00 28.56 4.42
C PHE A 620 15.86 28.38 3.18
N PHE A 621 15.26 28.04 2.04
CA PHE A 621 15.97 27.88 0.77
C PHE A 621 16.62 29.20 0.33
N PHE A 622 15.91 30.32 0.45
CA PHE A 622 16.40 31.65 0.10
C PHE A 622 17.63 32.06 0.91
N GLU A 623 17.59 31.97 2.25
CA GLU A 623 18.77 32.30 3.06
C GLU A 623 19.91 31.29 2.89
N CYS A 624 19.61 30.01 2.64
CA CYS A 624 20.65 29.03 2.29
C CYS A 624 21.37 29.38 0.98
N GLU A 625 20.64 29.74 -0.08
CA GLU A 625 21.25 30.21 -1.34
C GLU A 625 22.06 31.49 -1.13
N LYS A 626 21.53 32.43 -0.33
CA LYS A 626 22.20 33.69 0.02
C LYS A 626 23.51 33.46 0.78
N LYS A 627 23.53 32.63 1.83
CA LYS A 627 24.77 32.28 2.56
C LYS A 627 25.75 31.52 1.67
N MET A 628 25.30 30.53 0.90
CA MET A 628 26.18 29.80 -0.03
C MET A 628 26.80 30.71 -1.10
N HIS A 629 26.07 31.71 -1.59
CA HIS A 629 26.57 32.63 -2.61
C HIS A 629 27.45 33.76 -2.04
N ILE A 630 27.02 34.38 -0.94
CA ILE A 630 27.70 35.54 -0.32
C ILE A 630 28.84 35.06 0.58
N ASP A 631 28.54 34.30 1.64
CA ASP A 631 29.54 33.88 2.62
C ASP A 631 30.50 32.84 2.02
N HIS A 632 30.00 31.87 1.24
CA HIS A 632 30.76 30.73 0.71
C HIS A 632 31.19 30.81 -0.76
N HIS A 633 30.85 31.89 -1.49
CA HIS A 633 31.19 32.10 -2.91
C HIS A 633 30.87 30.91 -3.86
N ILE A 634 29.89 30.08 -3.51
CA ILE A 634 29.39 28.98 -4.36
C ILE A 634 28.53 29.59 -5.48
N THR A 635 29.17 30.11 -6.51
CA THR A 635 28.52 30.78 -7.66
C THR A 635 27.70 29.82 -8.52
N SER A 636 28.08 28.53 -8.57
CA SER A 636 27.35 27.48 -9.29
C SER A 636 25.97 27.19 -8.67
N SER A 637 24.91 27.59 -9.37
CA SER A 637 23.52 27.30 -8.99
C SER A 637 23.26 25.78 -8.85
N ALA A 638 23.78 24.97 -9.77
CA ALA A 638 23.63 23.52 -9.72
C ALA A 638 24.27 22.90 -8.46
N LEU A 639 25.40 23.47 -8.00
CA LEU A 639 26.06 23.01 -6.78
C LEU A 639 25.27 23.42 -5.51
N ARG A 640 24.80 24.67 -5.44
CA ARG A 640 23.91 25.13 -4.34
C ARG A 640 22.63 24.28 -4.24
N GLN A 641 21.98 24.01 -5.36
CA GLN A 641 20.78 23.18 -5.44
C GLN A 641 21.03 21.72 -5.02
N ARG A 642 22.23 21.18 -5.27
CA ARG A 642 22.64 19.87 -4.75
C ARG A 642 22.76 19.89 -3.22
N TYR A 643 23.50 20.85 -2.65
CA TYR A 643 23.63 20.97 -1.19
C TYR A 643 22.27 21.13 -0.48
N LEU A 644 21.37 21.95 -1.02
CA LEU A 644 20.00 22.11 -0.52
C LEU A 644 19.24 20.79 -0.49
N LYS A 645 19.29 20.03 -1.59
CA LYS A 645 18.65 18.72 -1.70
C LYS A 645 19.20 17.74 -0.67
N ASP A 646 20.51 17.68 -0.51
CA ASP A 646 21.17 16.73 0.39
C ASP A 646 20.80 17.03 1.86
N ILE A 647 20.82 18.30 2.29
CA ILE A 647 20.37 18.74 3.63
C ILE A 647 18.89 18.36 3.87
N PHE A 648 18.01 18.61 2.89
CA PHE A 648 16.58 18.35 3.06
C PHE A 648 16.28 16.84 3.12
N VAL A 649 16.97 16.02 2.31
CA VAL A 649 16.82 14.55 2.31
C VAL A 649 17.28 13.94 3.63
N GLN A 650 18.42 14.39 4.17
CA GLN A 650 18.98 13.90 5.44
C GLN A 650 17.98 14.03 6.60
N TRP A 651 17.31 15.18 6.72
CA TRP A 651 16.36 15.45 7.79
C TRP A 651 14.97 14.88 7.52
N ARG A 652 14.43 15.01 6.30
CA ARG A 652 13.07 14.59 5.96
C ARG A 652 12.84 13.10 6.20
N GLY A 653 13.72 12.23 5.73
CA GLY A 653 13.52 10.78 5.86
C GLY A 653 13.54 10.29 7.31
N LEU A 654 14.42 10.86 8.13
CA LEU A 654 14.65 10.40 9.50
C LEU A 654 13.60 10.92 10.49
N LEU A 655 13.20 12.19 10.35
CA LEU A 655 12.14 12.78 11.17
C LEU A 655 10.76 12.25 10.79
N LEU A 656 10.49 12.00 9.50
CA LEU A 656 9.22 11.39 9.07
C LEU A 656 9.06 9.98 9.67
N ALA A 657 10.13 9.17 9.69
CA ALA A 657 10.10 7.84 10.30
C ALA A 657 9.87 7.87 11.83
N TYR A 658 10.32 8.92 12.50
CA TYR A 658 10.02 9.15 13.92
C TYR A 658 8.55 9.59 14.11
N ASP A 659 8.08 10.56 13.33
CA ASP A 659 6.72 11.12 13.41
C ASP A 659 5.62 10.10 13.06
N GLU A 660 5.85 9.27 12.04
CA GLU A 660 4.94 8.17 11.65
C GLU A 660 4.98 6.99 12.64
N GLY A 661 5.85 7.05 13.67
CA GLY A 661 6.00 6.00 14.66
C GLY A 661 6.61 4.71 14.12
N LEU A 662 7.22 4.75 12.91
CA LEU A 662 7.99 3.64 12.33
C LEU A 662 9.18 3.29 13.23
N ILE A 663 9.72 4.28 13.94
CA ILE A 663 10.76 4.10 14.96
C ILE A 663 10.34 4.84 16.24
N LYS A 664 10.24 4.11 17.36
CA LYS A 664 9.85 4.67 18.66
C LYS A 664 11.07 4.97 19.53
N GLY A 665 11.19 6.23 19.96
CA GLY A 665 12.00 6.61 21.11
C GLY A 665 13.02 7.73 20.85
N ASP A 666 13.42 8.39 21.93
CA ASP A 666 14.36 9.53 21.92
C ASP A 666 15.72 9.18 21.32
N ALA A 667 16.11 7.90 21.37
CA ALA A 667 17.32 7.40 20.72
C ALA A 667 17.36 7.73 19.22
N MET A 668 16.23 7.69 18.50
CA MET A 668 16.22 7.99 17.06
C MET A 668 16.36 9.49 16.76
N LEU A 669 15.74 10.33 17.60
CA LEU A 669 15.91 11.78 17.52
C LEU A 669 17.34 12.19 17.91
N ALA A 670 17.92 11.56 18.95
CA ALA A 670 19.32 11.70 19.31
C ALA A 670 20.26 11.23 18.18
N SER A 671 19.96 10.11 17.50
CA SER A 671 20.72 9.66 16.33
C SER A 671 20.64 10.64 15.16
N ALA A 672 19.50 11.30 14.94
CA ALA A 672 19.35 12.34 13.93
C ALA A 672 20.23 13.56 14.23
N ILE A 673 20.19 14.02 15.48
CA ILE A 673 21.02 15.13 15.97
C ILE A 673 22.50 14.75 15.89
N TRP A 674 22.89 13.57 16.37
CA TRP A 674 24.27 13.08 16.33
C TRP A 674 24.83 13.00 14.90
N ARG A 675 24.11 12.35 13.98
CA ARG A 675 24.54 12.18 12.60
C ARG A 675 24.62 13.50 11.84
N ASN A 676 23.62 14.37 12.00
CA ASN A 676 23.52 15.60 11.20
C ASN A 676 24.30 16.76 11.83
N LEU A 677 24.11 17.01 13.14
CA LEU A 677 24.67 18.18 13.83
C LEU A 677 26.09 17.94 14.37
N PHE A 678 26.38 16.72 14.84
CA PHE A 678 27.72 16.32 15.31
C PHE A 678 28.48 15.49 14.26
N LYS A 679 28.03 15.50 13.00
CA LYS A 679 28.61 14.79 11.85
C LYS A 679 28.90 13.29 12.08
N GLY A 680 28.22 12.66 13.04
CA GLY A 680 28.47 11.26 13.45
C GLY A 680 29.77 11.05 14.23
N SER A 681 30.37 12.09 14.82
CA SER A 681 31.61 11.98 15.59
C SER A 681 31.45 11.06 16.81
N PRO A 682 32.37 10.10 17.05
CA PRO A 682 32.33 9.25 18.24
C PRO A 682 32.58 10.04 19.54
N ASP A 683 33.21 11.22 19.45
CA ASP A 683 33.55 12.09 20.58
C ASP A 683 32.42 13.03 20.98
N ALA A 684 31.26 12.96 20.31
CA ALA A 684 30.10 13.78 20.60
C ALA A 684 29.51 13.43 21.97
N ASP A 685 29.54 14.38 22.92
CA ASP A 685 29.06 14.16 24.29
C ASP A 685 27.58 13.71 24.31
N PRO A 686 27.26 12.50 24.83
CA PRO A 686 25.89 12.02 24.92
C PRO A 686 24.96 12.95 25.71
N ARG A 687 25.49 13.73 26.66
CA ARG A 687 24.74 14.74 27.42
C ARG A 687 24.25 15.87 26.52
N ALA A 688 24.97 16.20 25.44
CA ALA A 688 24.57 17.24 24.49
C ALA A 688 23.35 16.78 23.68
N LEU A 689 23.40 15.52 23.20
CA LEU A 689 22.27 14.89 22.51
C LEU A 689 21.02 14.86 23.41
N LEU A 690 21.18 14.45 24.68
CA LEU A 690 20.10 14.44 25.67
C LEU A 690 19.57 15.84 25.99
N ALA A 691 20.44 16.86 26.11
CA ALA A 691 20.04 18.23 26.36
C ALA A 691 19.21 18.80 25.20
N ILE A 692 19.63 18.55 23.96
CA ILE A 692 18.91 18.98 22.75
C ILE A 692 17.55 18.27 22.64
N VAL A 693 17.50 16.94 22.83
CA VAL A 693 16.21 16.19 22.83
C VAL A 693 15.27 16.67 23.95
N GLY A 694 15.80 16.92 25.14
CA GLY A 694 15.02 17.46 26.27
C GLY A 694 14.43 18.84 25.98
N TRP A 695 15.23 19.74 25.39
CA TRP A 695 14.76 21.04 24.91
C TRP A 695 13.70 20.90 23.83
N MET A 696 13.89 20.04 22.82
CA MET A 696 12.90 19.80 21.77
C MET A 696 11.55 19.36 22.34
N ARG A 697 11.54 18.36 23.24
CA ARG A 697 10.32 17.90 23.92
C ARG A 697 9.63 19.00 24.71
N SER A 698 10.41 19.78 25.47
CA SER A 698 9.89 20.89 26.27
C SER A 698 9.31 22.01 25.40
N THR A 699 9.93 22.29 24.26
CA THR A 699 9.48 23.29 23.29
C THR A 699 8.20 22.84 22.60
N LEU A 700 8.08 21.58 22.16
CA LEU A 700 6.84 21.02 21.61
C LEU A 700 5.67 21.09 22.61
N LEU A 701 5.89 20.68 23.86
CA LEU A 701 4.87 20.78 24.92
C LEU A 701 4.43 22.22 25.20
N GLN A 702 5.32 23.20 25.06
CA GLN A 702 4.97 24.61 25.17
C GLN A 702 4.25 25.13 23.92
N PHE A 703 4.59 24.65 22.73
CA PHE A 703 3.90 25.01 21.48
C PHE A 703 2.44 24.52 21.46
N GLU A 704 2.14 23.36 22.06
CA GLU A 704 0.77 22.87 22.24
C GLU A 704 -0.10 23.84 23.06
N ALA A 705 0.50 24.59 23.99
CA ALA A 705 -0.22 25.56 24.83
C ALA A 705 -0.45 26.93 24.17
N VAL A 706 0.15 27.20 22.99
CA VAL A 706 -0.01 28.49 22.29
C VAL A 706 -1.19 28.42 21.31
N SER A 707 -2.08 29.40 21.38
CA SER A 707 -3.19 29.57 20.43
C SER A 707 -2.72 30.00 19.03
N ASP A 708 -3.35 29.51 17.97
CA ASP A 708 -2.94 29.72 16.57
C ASP A 708 -2.70 31.20 16.21
N ASN A 709 -3.62 32.10 16.63
CA ASN A 709 -3.54 33.55 16.40
C ASN A 709 -2.29 34.23 17.01
N ASN A 710 -1.64 33.60 17.98
CA ASN A 710 -0.50 34.15 18.73
C ASN A 710 0.82 33.44 18.42
N LEU A 711 0.84 32.46 17.50
CA LEU A 711 2.06 31.70 17.20
C LEU A 711 3.27 32.59 16.83
N PRO A 712 3.17 33.59 15.92
CA PRO A 712 4.33 34.39 15.52
C PRO A 712 4.91 35.24 16.66
N ALA A 713 4.08 35.61 17.64
CA ALA A 713 4.49 36.42 18.78
C ALA A 713 5.11 35.58 19.91
N GLN A 714 4.59 34.37 20.18
CA GLN A 714 4.98 33.58 21.35
C GLN A 714 6.04 32.52 21.07
N LEU A 715 6.02 31.87 19.89
CA LEU A 715 7.01 30.83 19.55
C LEU A 715 8.46 31.32 19.58
N PRO A 716 8.82 32.53 19.09
CA PRO A 716 10.18 33.04 19.21
C PRO A 716 10.69 33.09 20.66
N ALA A 717 9.85 33.53 21.60
CA ALA A 717 10.21 33.61 23.01
C ALA A 717 10.32 32.23 23.69
N ILE A 718 9.59 31.22 23.19
CA ILE A 718 9.70 29.84 23.66
C ILE A 718 10.97 29.19 23.11
N MET A 719 11.26 29.33 21.81
CA MET A 719 12.47 28.79 21.17
C MET A 719 13.75 29.43 21.69
N ALA A 720 13.71 30.73 22.01
CA ALA A 720 14.82 31.45 22.62
C ALA A 720 15.13 31.01 24.06
N LYS A 721 14.33 30.14 24.67
CA LYS A 721 14.69 29.51 25.95
C LYS A 721 15.91 28.61 25.73
N PRO A 722 17.05 28.91 26.37
CA PRO A 722 18.30 28.30 25.97
C PRO A 722 18.36 26.81 26.35
N VAL A 723 19.04 26.04 25.50
CA VAL A 723 19.22 24.58 25.65
C VAL A 723 20.11 24.26 26.87
N ASP A 724 20.89 25.23 27.30
CA ASP A 724 21.76 25.19 28.48
C ASP A 724 21.01 24.83 29.79
N VAL A 725 19.71 25.13 29.90
CA VAL A 725 18.88 24.78 31.06
C VAL A 725 18.78 23.27 31.23
N PHE A 726 18.78 22.52 30.13
CA PHE A 726 18.79 21.06 30.13
C PHE A 726 20.20 20.53 30.38
N TRP A 727 21.21 21.14 29.77
CA TRP A 727 22.62 20.83 30.02
C TRP A 727 23.00 20.99 31.50
N THR A 728 22.74 22.15 32.09
CA THR A 728 23.01 22.47 33.51
C THR A 728 22.28 21.53 34.48
N ARG A 729 21.09 21.04 34.09
CA ARG A 729 20.35 20.04 34.88
C ARG A 729 21.00 18.67 34.79
N LEU A 730 21.46 18.25 33.61
CA LEU A 730 22.21 17.00 33.42
C LEU A 730 23.56 17.06 34.17
N GLU A 731 24.28 18.18 34.11
CA GLU A 731 25.50 18.41 34.90
C GLU A 731 25.23 18.32 36.40
N LYS A 732 24.13 18.89 36.91
CA LYS A 732 23.78 18.79 38.33
C LYS A 732 23.32 17.39 38.76
N GLN A 733 22.75 16.60 37.86
CA GLN A 733 22.31 15.23 38.14
C GLN A 733 23.45 14.21 38.04
N LEU A 734 24.41 14.42 37.13
CA LEU A 734 25.53 13.51 36.87
C LEU A 734 26.81 13.93 37.63
N GLY A 735 27.02 15.23 37.84
CA GLY A 735 28.15 15.78 38.61
C GLY A 735 28.05 15.56 40.14
N GLY A 736 27.01 14.87 40.61
CA GLY A 736 26.97 14.31 41.96
C GLY A 736 27.79 13.02 42.13
N GLN A 737 28.34 12.47 41.03
CA GLN A 737 29.29 11.36 41.03
C GLN A 737 30.67 11.88 40.60
N GLN A 738 31.45 12.35 41.57
CA GLN A 738 32.86 12.65 41.37
C GLN A 738 33.70 11.42 41.73
N GLU A 739 34.50 10.96 40.76
CA GLU A 739 35.70 10.12 40.94
C GLU A 739 35.60 8.91 41.88
N ASP A 740 34.95 7.84 41.42
CA ASP A 740 35.33 6.47 41.80
C ASP A 740 35.84 5.72 40.57
N SER A 741 36.96 5.02 40.73
CA SER A 741 37.74 4.44 39.64
C SER A 741 37.04 3.25 38.97
N ILE A 742 36.74 3.39 37.67
CA ILE A 742 36.45 2.24 36.80
C ILE A 742 37.80 1.55 36.51
N PRO A 743 38.01 0.27 36.89
CA PRO A 743 39.24 -0.43 36.57
C PRO A 743 39.33 -0.65 35.05
N ALA A 744 40.52 -0.45 34.49
CA ALA A 744 40.76 -0.59 33.06
C ALA A 744 40.46 -2.02 32.58
N SER A 745 39.44 -2.16 31.72
CA SER A 745 39.22 -3.39 30.95
C SER A 745 40.27 -3.51 29.84
N GLU A 746 40.85 -4.69 29.69
CA GLU A 746 41.94 -4.99 28.74
C GLU A 746 41.62 -4.61 27.28
N PRO A 747 42.64 -4.28 26.47
CA PRO A 747 42.44 -3.97 25.06
C PRO A 747 41.94 -5.19 24.29
N VAL A 748 40.83 -5.00 23.56
CA VAL A 748 40.36 -5.97 22.57
C VAL A 748 41.43 -6.12 21.48
N LYS A 749 42.01 -7.32 21.35
CA LYS A 749 42.95 -7.62 20.27
C LYS A 749 42.26 -7.44 18.92
N GLU A 750 42.95 -6.77 18.01
CA GLU A 750 42.57 -6.70 16.60
C GLU A 750 42.46 -8.12 16.02
N ALA A 751 41.32 -8.41 15.38
CA ALA A 751 41.18 -9.62 14.60
C ALA A 751 41.79 -9.37 13.20
N GLU A 752 43.03 -9.81 13.03
CA GLU A 752 43.74 -9.72 11.75
C GLU A 752 42.95 -10.36 10.60
N ALA A 753 43.00 -9.73 9.43
CA ALA A 753 42.38 -10.27 8.22
C ALA A 753 43.09 -11.56 7.78
N MET A 754 42.37 -12.69 7.78
CA MET A 754 42.91 -13.95 7.25
C MET A 754 43.17 -13.84 5.73
N PRO A 755 44.37 -14.20 5.25
CA PRO A 755 44.63 -14.30 3.82
C PRO A 755 43.96 -15.55 3.24
N ALA A 756 43.55 -15.47 1.97
CA ALA A 756 42.98 -16.60 1.24
C ALA A 756 44.10 -17.50 0.69
N GLU A 757 44.06 -18.80 1.01
CA GLU A 757 44.88 -19.83 0.35
C GLU A 757 44.02 -20.79 -0.51
N PRO A 758 44.59 -21.37 -1.58
CA PRO A 758 43.82 -22.03 -2.64
C PRO A 758 43.47 -23.48 -2.33
N ALA A 759 42.27 -23.90 -2.75
CA ALA A 759 41.80 -25.28 -2.62
C ALA A 759 42.65 -26.26 -3.46
N LYS A 760 43.28 -27.23 -2.80
CA LYS A 760 43.88 -28.41 -3.45
C LYS A 760 42.83 -29.51 -3.63
N VAL A 761 42.75 -30.03 -4.84
CA VAL A 761 41.99 -31.24 -5.18
C VAL A 761 42.81 -32.46 -4.75
N SER A 762 42.18 -33.42 -4.07
CA SER A 762 42.64 -34.82 -4.11
C SER A 762 41.46 -35.79 -3.99
N THR A 763 41.44 -36.76 -4.89
CA THR A 763 40.47 -37.86 -5.01
C THR A 763 40.57 -38.87 -3.87
N ASN A 764 39.42 -39.35 -3.40
CA ASN A 764 39.06 -40.78 -3.30
C ASN A 764 37.55 -40.92 -3.07
#